data_AF-A0A345YQJ7-F1
#
_entry.id   AF-A0A345YQJ7-F1
#
_cell.length_a   1.000
_cell.length_b   1.000
_cell.length_c   1.000
_cell.angle_alpha   90.00
_cell.angle_beta   90.00
_cell.angle_gamma   90.00
#
_symmetry.space_group_name_H-M   'P 1'
#
loop_
_entity.id
_entity.type
_entity.pdbx_description
1 polymer ?
#
loop_
_entity_poly.entity_id
_entity_poly.type
_entity_poly.pdbx_seq_one_letter_code
_entity_poly.pdbx_strand_id
1 'polypeptide(L)'
;MTSLREFPLVGFRTGLPVENAWNVTRADSVDVTLSRSGLTVVTSSTTKSVYLVLAGDERSFRHIDDEHGIGIDQGSAYAIHLDTLANEEVRAEVHLLEYDASGTRTGVTTIDARHRALYLPPAGVDRVLVTVRVRGTSPLELGGLDLDAVERPAGARTGVKVVDFGVADTEHQQQAEQDLENFARSLEDVVAAGQRAGAVLHQVQDHLVAASEPRRSGGGGSLEARRLTRELLVELASTLPQSNGSEYFSTKLPLHAAVVTDEYMLNFYKDAFSEVTYVRPWAVDQVIAEGFDLLIYVTCWRGLHHEEWRGVKFREGPREALDKLLAFARENGRPTLFQSIEDPSNFDYFLPIARKFDHVFTSDTDCLEAYRRELGHDSVHYGEYGANPQLNNPIGSHRHTVNKAFFAGSYPKRYQERVDDMHVMFDSILSTGENLTLVDRNFGNEDYAFPEPYGELSLEPMPHDVLQRVHKLFRWSLNFNSIKSSPTMCAMRIYELQAQGRGLLSNYARSVFNRFPEIRIIADHENLESYFTAEIPLSEHRTNEAQVRSVLTSRTAQDIALRMLDAAGVDPGVPRGTPRVALVANRVDEQLRREVAAQSYPEVELVGDDADAEELLSREIRYIGRVDTEHSYGENYVMDRINAFKYTNSDFVTQSSTLREERIDGPAHEFVQHAEPGVTLHSVRRVGGDGVRDVLRGEIPAGAQGYSLPPFEAGPRLSPGAADRVPSGVETPVLSIIVPIYNAGTFLLTKCLPSIERNARAAEFEILLVDDGSTDGTTAQTCRDLAAQDPRIRAHCFETGGSGSASRPRNKGIEMARAPRLTFLDPDNEISDGGYDVLLELLDEAQAVDPEVGFVSGYQAKVTQSTGTTGRHTQERLTIRPNLREHYFKRGKFPVVSTQCAVMEKRLFDDGSLRFVERAAGQDTLFGWELMLAAQRGAFTAAAHLIYYAERDGSVTNTVDADYFRKKLIMEKAQVEVLTKYGLLESYRDHHFQNFFTNWYLPKLESMPVEGQDEARGLLRQIAELYGADATV
;
A
#
# COMPACT_ATOMS: atom_id res chain seq x y z
N MET A 1 37.47 -2.25 -46.28
CA MET A 1 38.26 -1.54 -45.26
C MET A 1 38.44 -2.53 -44.11
N THR A 2 39.64 -3.05 -43.85
CA THR A 2 40.76 -2.41 -43.11
C THR A 2 40.34 -1.97 -41.70
N SER A 3 40.90 -2.51 -40.61
CA SER A 3 41.90 -3.59 -40.49
C SER A 3 41.96 -4.18 -39.07
N LEU A 4 42.63 -5.33 -38.93
CA LEU A 4 43.65 -5.63 -37.90
C LEU A 4 43.94 -4.47 -36.91
N ARG A 5 44.04 -4.65 -35.57
CA ARG A 5 44.58 -5.84 -34.86
C ARG A 5 44.41 -5.86 -33.32
N GLU A 6 44.58 -7.06 -32.74
CA GLU A 6 45.22 -7.42 -31.45
C GLU A 6 44.99 -6.62 -30.15
N PHE A 7 44.43 -7.30 -29.13
CA PHE A 7 45.01 -7.47 -27.78
C PHE A 7 44.58 -8.86 -27.28
N PRO A 8 45.48 -9.73 -26.73
CA PRO A 8 46.10 -9.48 -25.43
C PRO A 8 47.52 -10.06 -25.19
N LEU A 9 48.28 -9.48 -24.25
CA LEU A 9 49.40 -10.19 -23.60
C LEU A 9 49.69 -9.62 -22.20
N VAL A 10 50.29 -10.44 -21.32
CA VAL A 10 50.71 -10.09 -19.96
C VAL A 10 52.21 -10.38 -19.80
N GLY A 11 52.98 -9.44 -19.27
CA GLY A 11 54.41 -9.64 -19.00
C GLY A 11 54.97 -8.62 -17.99
N PHE A 12 55.62 -9.13 -16.94
CA PHE A 12 56.27 -8.34 -15.89
C PHE A 12 57.80 -8.32 -16.09
N ARG A 13 58.49 -7.23 -15.69
CA ARG A 13 59.39 -7.23 -14.50
C ARG A 13 60.33 -6.01 -14.36
N THR A 14 60.41 -5.53 -13.10
CA THR A 14 61.60 -5.04 -12.38
C THR A 14 62.79 -4.46 -13.16
N GLY A 15 62.93 -3.12 -13.15
CA GLY A 15 64.19 -2.48 -12.75
C GLY A 15 65.24 -2.14 -13.83
N LEU A 16 65.05 -2.45 -15.12
CA LEU A 16 65.94 -2.01 -16.21
C LEU A 16 65.15 -1.58 -17.47
N PRO A 17 65.56 -0.53 -18.23
CA PRO A 17 64.71 0.09 -19.24
C PRO A 17 65.05 -0.27 -20.71
N VAL A 18 64.08 -0.84 -21.46
CA VAL A 18 64.01 -0.86 -22.94
C VAL A 18 62.53 -0.94 -23.38
N GLU A 19 62.18 -0.43 -24.55
CA GLU A 19 60.81 -0.32 -25.09
C GLU A 19 60.34 -1.56 -25.90
N ASN A 20 59.02 -1.86 -25.90
CA ASN A 20 58.26 -2.83 -26.74
C ASN A 20 58.43 -4.36 -26.47
N ALA A 21 57.34 -5.12 -26.18
CA ALA A 21 57.40 -6.57 -25.84
C ALA A 21 56.10 -7.42 -26.05
N TRP A 22 56.20 -8.72 -26.45
CA TRP A 22 55.12 -9.76 -26.58
C TRP A 22 55.67 -11.23 -26.60
N ASN A 23 55.07 -12.26 -25.91
CA ASN A 23 55.10 -13.72 -26.31
C ASN A 23 54.29 -14.78 -25.47
N VAL A 24 53.86 -15.93 -26.07
CA VAL A 24 53.08 -17.08 -25.48
C VAL A 24 53.33 -18.45 -26.22
N THR A 25 52.97 -19.60 -25.63
CA THR A 25 53.02 -21.00 -26.18
C THR A 25 51.89 -21.92 -25.60
N ARG A 26 51.44 -23.08 -26.14
CA ARG A 26 51.39 -23.72 -27.50
C ARG A 26 50.56 -25.06 -27.46
N ALA A 27 50.22 -25.64 -28.63
CA ALA A 27 49.84 -27.05 -28.96
C ALA A 27 48.35 -27.49 -28.86
N ASP A 28 47.84 -28.48 -29.61
CA ASP A 28 48.06 -28.87 -31.03
C ASP A 28 46.85 -29.73 -31.55
N SER A 29 46.06 -29.20 -32.50
CA SER A 29 44.92 -29.81 -33.22
C SER A 29 43.66 -30.25 -32.44
N VAL A 30 42.48 -29.81 -32.90
CA VAL A 30 41.14 -30.24 -32.42
C VAL A 30 40.13 -30.13 -33.57
N ASP A 31 39.09 -30.97 -33.58
CA ASP A 31 37.95 -30.84 -34.51
C ASP A 31 36.89 -29.89 -33.94
N VAL A 32 36.34 -29.05 -34.82
CA VAL A 32 35.56 -27.85 -34.50
C VAL A 32 34.31 -27.79 -35.39
N THR A 33 33.11 -27.81 -34.79
CA THR A 33 31.85 -27.66 -35.54
C THR A 33 30.98 -26.56 -34.94
N LEU A 34 30.63 -25.57 -35.75
CA LEU A 34 29.81 -24.43 -35.38
C LEU A 34 28.31 -24.77 -35.39
N SER A 35 27.63 -24.55 -34.26
CA SER A 35 26.18 -24.54 -34.18
C SER A 35 25.62 -23.12 -34.33
N ARG A 36 24.41 -22.97 -34.87
CA ARG A 36 23.84 -21.65 -35.25
C ARG A 36 23.47 -20.73 -34.08
N SER A 37 23.60 -21.18 -32.84
CA SER A 37 23.43 -20.35 -31.63
C SER A 37 24.69 -19.56 -31.24
N GLY A 38 25.82 -19.78 -31.92
CA GLY A 38 27.10 -19.16 -31.56
C GLY A 38 27.88 -19.90 -30.47
N LEU A 39 27.43 -21.10 -30.07
CA LEU A 39 28.30 -22.06 -29.37
C LEU A 39 29.00 -22.97 -30.39
N THR A 40 30.33 -22.95 -30.37
CA THR A 40 31.15 -24.05 -30.87
C THR A 40 31.14 -25.19 -29.87
N VAL A 41 30.97 -26.42 -30.36
CA VAL A 41 31.30 -27.64 -29.58
C VAL A 41 32.66 -28.16 -30.06
N VAL A 42 33.60 -28.26 -29.12
CA VAL A 42 34.99 -28.69 -29.37
C VAL A 42 35.26 -29.97 -28.59
N THR A 43 35.60 -31.06 -29.28
CA THR A 43 35.88 -32.37 -28.67
C THR A 43 37.32 -32.80 -28.88
N SER A 44 38.09 -32.91 -27.79
CA SER A 44 39.47 -33.43 -27.84
C SER A 44 39.50 -34.94 -28.09
N SER A 45 40.45 -35.39 -28.91
CA SER A 45 40.73 -36.81 -29.17
C SER A 45 41.73 -37.44 -28.19
N THR A 46 42.48 -36.66 -27.40
CA THR A 46 43.52 -37.17 -26.49
C THR A 46 43.65 -36.38 -25.18
N THR A 47 44.38 -36.95 -24.20
CA THR A 47 44.25 -36.61 -22.76
C THR A 47 45.51 -35.94 -22.17
N LYS A 48 45.88 -34.74 -22.62
CA LYS A 48 46.89 -33.87 -21.95
C LYS A 48 46.51 -32.38 -21.99
N SER A 49 47.06 -31.60 -21.06
CA SER A 49 46.64 -30.23 -20.73
C SER A 49 47.30 -29.13 -21.58
N VAL A 50 46.58 -28.02 -21.79
CA VAL A 50 47.01 -26.80 -22.50
C VAL A 50 46.40 -25.57 -21.80
N TYR A 51 47.11 -24.44 -21.77
CA TYR A 51 46.67 -23.15 -21.21
C TYR A 51 46.07 -22.24 -22.29
N LEU A 52 45.18 -21.30 -21.93
CA LEU A 52 44.43 -20.51 -22.90
C LEU A 52 44.70 -19.00 -22.82
N VAL A 53 44.93 -18.40 -23.99
CA VAL A 53 45.03 -16.95 -24.23
C VAL A 53 44.07 -16.62 -25.38
N LEU A 54 43.23 -15.59 -25.20
CA LEU A 54 42.13 -15.29 -26.12
C LEU A 54 42.58 -14.47 -27.33
N ALA A 55 42.59 -15.09 -28.51
CA ALA A 55 42.60 -14.39 -29.79
C ALA A 55 41.69 -15.12 -30.78
N GLY A 56 40.63 -14.45 -31.25
CA GLY A 56 39.60 -15.06 -32.10
C GLY A 56 38.42 -15.68 -31.34
N ASP A 57 37.46 -16.20 -32.11
CA ASP A 57 36.04 -16.14 -31.74
C ASP A 57 35.49 -17.35 -30.96
N GLU A 58 36.35 -18.13 -30.28
CA GLU A 58 35.93 -19.34 -29.55
C GLU A 58 36.26 -19.30 -28.05
N ARG A 59 35.41 -19.92 -27.22
CA ARG A 59 35.54 -19.93 -25.76
C ARG A 59 35.49 -21.36 -25.20
N SER A 60 36.50 -21.72 -24.43
CA SER A 60 36.46 -22.84 -23.48
C SER A 60 37.32 -22.52 -22.25
N PHE A 61 37.06 -23.20 -21.13
CA PHE A 61 37.71 -22.96 -19.83
C PHE A 61 38.31 -24.24 -19.26
N ARG A 62 39.50 -24.16 -18.63
CA ARG A 62 40.06 -25.17 -17.71
C ARG A 62 40.88 -24.53 -16.58
N HIS A 63 41.19 -25.36 -15.58
CA HIS A 63 41.75 -24.99 -14.27
C HIS A 63 43.17 -24.42 -14.32
N ILE A 64 43.55 -23.70 -13.26
CA ILE A 64 44.91 -23.17 -13.00
C ILE A 64 45.53 -24.05 -11.90
N ASP A 65 46.82 -24.37 -11.98
CA ASP A 65 47.49 -25.28 -11.05
C ASP A 65 48.08 -24.54 -9.83
N ASP A 66 48.09 -25.20 -8.66
CA ASP A 66 48.15 -24.63 -7.30
C ASP A 66 49.44 -23.86 -6.90
N GLU A 67 50.34 -23.53 -7.84
CA GLU A 67 51.59 -22.78 -7.59
C GLU A 67 51.61 -21.36 -8.17
N HIS A 68 50.60 -20.92 -8.93
CA HIS A 68 50.65 -19.67 -9.70
C HIS A 68 49.80 -18.52 -9.14
N GLY A 69 50.42 -17.63 -8.37
CA GLY A 69 49.81 -16.38 -7.89
C GLY A 69 50.82 -15.48 -7.17
N ILE A 70 50.48 -14.22 -6.94
CA ILE A 70 51.23 -13.29 -6.09
C ILE A 70 50.91 -13.62 -4.63
N GLY A 71 51.93 -13.90 -3.83
CA GLY A 71 51.78 -14.15 -2.39
C GLY A 71 51.34 -12.88 -1.64
N ILE A 72 50.43 -13.06 -0.69
CA ILE A 72 49.87 -11.99 0.13
C ILE A 72 50.41 -12.13 1.56
N ASP A 73 51.00 -11.05 2.08
CA ASP A 73 51.43 -10.97 3.47
C ASP A 73 50.19 -10.74 4.36
N GLN A 74 49.87 -11.72 5.21
CA GLN A 74 48.71 -11.63 6.09
C GLN A 74 48.88 -10.48 7.09
N GLY A 75 48.03 -9.45 6.93
CA GLY A 75 48.07 -8.23 7.73
C GLY A 75 48.53 -7.00 6.96
N SER A 76 48.98 -7.11 5.71
CA SER A 76 49.28 -5.97 4.83
C SER A 76 48.05 -5.46 4.07
N ALA A 77 48.19 -4.29 3.43
CA ALA A 77 47.29 -3.78 2.39
C ALA A 77 48.10 -3.54 1.11
N TYR A 78 47.43 -3.37 -0.04
CA TYR A 78 48.09 -3.29 -1.34
C TYR A 78 47.53 -2.13 -2.18
N ALA A 79 48.38 -1.19 -2.56
CA ALA A 79 48.05 -0.12 -3.49
C ALA A 79 48.14 -0.63 -4.94
N ILE A 80 47.15 -0.30 -5.76
CA ILE A 80 46.98 -0.80 -7.13
C ILE A 80 46.72 0.37 -8.08
N HIS A 81 47.43 0.37 -9.21
CA HIS A 81 47.32 1.41 -10.24
C HIS A 81 47.64 0.82 -11.62
N LEU A 82 46.72 0.95 -12.58
CA LEU A 82 47.00 0.68 -13.98
C LEU A 82 47.25 2.02 -14.69
N ASP A 83 48.48 2.27 -15.10
CA ASP A 83 48.80 3.46 -15.88
C ASP A 83 48.25 3.30 -17.31
N THR A 84 47.30 4.16 -17.69
CA THR A 84 46.61 4.12 -18.99
C THR A 84 46.37 5.54 -19.49
N LEU A 85 46.52 5.74 -20.81
CA LEU A 85 46.12 6.99 -21.43
C LEU A 85 44.60 7.08 -21.51
N ALA A 86 44.01 8.13 -20.93
CA ALA A 86 42.57 8.30 -20.81
C ALA A 86 41.88 8.33 -22.18
N ASN A 87 40.97 7.38 -22.40
CA ASN A 87 40.16 7.26 -23.62
C ASN A 87 38.72 6.89 -23.24
N GLU A 88 37.76 7.79 -23.49
CA GLU A 88 36.36 7.58 -23.09
C GLU A 88 35.67 6.43 -23.84
N GLU A 89 36.17 6.03 -25.01
CA GLU A 89 35.64 4.92 -25.81
C GLU A 89 36.09 3.53 -25.31
N VAL A 90 36.99 3.46 -24.31
CA VAL A 90 37.60 2.21 -23.86
C VAL A 90 37.71 2.14 -22.34
N ARG A 91 37.04 1.16 -21.73
CA ARG A 91 37.13 0.88 -20.29
C ARG A 91 38.08 -0.27 -20.03
N ALA A 92 38.84 -0.20 -18.94
CA ALA A 92 39.63 -1.31 -18.43
C ALA A 92 39.24 -1.62 -16.98
N GLU A 93 39.26 -2.91 -16.63
CA GLU A 93 38.97 -3.42 -15.29
C GLU A 93 40.17 -4.27 -14.84
N VAL A 94 40.74 -4.02 -13.65
CA VAL A 94 41.70 -4.94 -13.01
C VAL A 94 40.90 -5.94 -12.17
N HIS A 95 41.17 -7.23 -12.33
CA HIS A 95 40.48 -8.36 -11.70
C HIS A 95 41.50 -9.14 -10.86
N LEU A 96 41.38 -9.05 -9.53
CA LEU A 96 42.13 -9.85 -8.56
C LEU A 96 41.38 -11.16 -8.34
N LEU A 97 41.89 -12.28 -8.86
CA LEU A 97 41.33 -13.61 -8.60
C LEU A 97 41.96 -14.13 -7.30
N GLU A 98 41.15 -14.43 -6.29
CA GLU A 98 41.60 -14.63 -4.91
C GLU A 98 41.66 -16.12 -4.55
N TYR A 99 42.73 -16.55 -3.90
CA TYR A 99 43.00 -17.96 -3.58
C TYR A 99 43.55 -18.12 -2.15
N ASP A 100 43.18 -19.24 -1.52
CA ASP A 100 43.75 -19.65 -0.22
C ASP A 100 45.06 -20.43 -0.38
N ALA A 101 45.72 -20.75 0.75
CA ALA A 101 46.94 -21.56 0.79
C ALA A 101 46.79 -23.00 0.22
N SER A 102 45.57 -23.48 -0.08
CA SER A 102 45.34 -24.78 -0.72
C SER A 102 45.26 -24.71 -2.25
N GLY A 103 45.26 -23.50 -2.84
CA GLY A 103 44.99 -23.31 -4.27
C GLY A 103 43.50 -23.19 -4.60
N THR A 104 42.61 -23.25 -3.61
CA THR A 104 41.17 -23.09 -3.83
C THR A 104 40.83 -21.61 -4.05
N ARG A 105 40.09 -21.31 -5.12
CA ARG A 105 39.64 -19.94 -5.41
C ARG A 105 38.54 -19.53 -4.44
N THR A 106 38.83 -18.54 -3.60
CA THR A 106 37.92 -18.00 -2.59
C THR A 106 37.08 -16.83 -3.11
N GLY A 107 37.55 -16.09 -4.13
CA GLY A 107 36.86 -14.87 -4.58
C GLY A 107 37.28 -14.30 -5.94
N VAL A 108 36.78 -13.09 -6.20
CA VAL A 108 37.34 -12.14 -7.17
C VAL A 108 36.94 -10.72 -6.79
N THR A 109 37.94 -9.84 -6.68
CA THR A 109 37.73 -8.41 -6.51
C THR A 109 37.99 -7.70 -7.84
N THR A 110 37.04 -6.88 -8.30
CA THR A 110 37.13 -6.10 -9.55
C THR A 110 37.31 -4.62 -9.24
N ILE A 111 38.17 -3.95 -10.01
CA ILE A 111 38.58 -2.55 -9.87
C ILE A 111 38.44 -1.88 -11.24
N ASP A 112 37.80 -0.71 -11.36
CA ASP A 112 37.87 0.07 -12.60
C ASP A 112 39.28 0.67 -12.69
N ALA A 113 39.98 0.38 -13.78
CA ALA A 113 41.41 0.60 -13.89
C ALA A 113 41.80 2.08 -14.12
N ARG A 114 40.81 2.98 -14.24
CA ARG A 114 41.01 4.43 -14.30
C ARG A 114 41.29 5.04 -12.92
N HIS A 115 41.02 4.30 -11.85
CA HIS A 115 41.18 4.77 -10.47
C HIS A 115 42.41 4.14 -9.81
N ARG A 116 42.96 4.80 -8.79
CA ARG A 116 43.87 4.15 -7.83
C ARG A 116 43.02 3.36 -6.83
N ALA A 117 43.53 2.25 -6.33
CA ALA A 117 42.78 1.41 -5.40
C ALA A 117 43.66 0.87 -4.26
N LEU A 118 43.09 0.81 -3.06
CA LEU A 118 43.68 0.11 -1.93
C LEU A 118 42.93 -1.21 -1.72
N TYR A 119 43.60 -2.32 -2.00
CA TYR A 119 43.13 -3.68 -1.75
C TYR A 119 43.54 -4.15 -0.35
N LEU A 120 42.56 -4.63 0.41
CA LEU A 120 42.70 -5.21 1.73
C LEU A 120 42.26 -6.69 1.66
N PRO A 121 43.21 -7.64 1.54
CA PRO A 121 42.90 -9.05 1.24
C PRO A 121 41.92 -9.68 2.24
N PRO A 122 40.87 -10.39 1.77
CA PRO A 122 39.97 -11.17 2.63
C PRO A 122 40.69 -12.18 3.52
N ALA A 123 40.13 -12.48 4.69
CA ALA A 123 40.71 -13.46 5.61
C ALA A 123 40.71 -14.86 4.98
N GLY A 124 41.88 -15.50 4.92
CA GLY A 124 42.09 -16.75 4.19
C GLY A 124 42.45 -16.59 2.70
N VAL A 125 42.75 -15.37 2.23
CA VAL A 125 43.40 -15.14 0.94
C VAL A 125 44.92 -15.05 1.15
N ASP A 126 45.63 -16.08 0.73
CA ASP A 126 47.09 -16.17 0.80
C ASP A 126 47.76 -15.84 -0.54
N ARG A 127 46.99 -15.85 -1.64
CA ARG A 127 47.48 -15.50 -2.98
C ARG A 127 46.42 -14.79 -3.83
N VAL A 128 46.87 -13.92 -4.73
CA VAL A 128 46.02 -13.35 -5.79
C VAL A 128 46.64 -13.52 -7.18
N LEU A 129 45.82 -13.81 -8.18
CA LEU A 129 46.19 -13.77 -9.59
C LEU A 129 45.56 -12.54 -10.24
N VAL A 130 46.38 -11.57 -10.60
CA VAL A 130 45.94 -10.30 -11.21
C VAL A 130 45.74 -10.48 -12.71
N THR A 131 44.59 -10.04 -13.20
CA THR A 131 44.22 -10.05 -14.63
C THR A 131 43.63 -8.68 -15.02
N VAL A 132 43.66 -8.33 -16.30
CA VAL A 132 43.10 -7.05 -16.79
C VAL A 132 42.13 -7.33 -17.94
N ARG A 133 40.95 -6.70 -17.89
CA ARG A 133 39.87 -6.87 -18.85
C ARG A 133 39.51 -5.54 -19.50
N VAL A 134 39.77 -5.42 -20.79
CA VAL A 134 39.49 -4.22 -21.58
C VAL A 134 38.18 -4.38 -22.37
N ARG A 135 37.40 -3.31 -22.52
CA ARG A 135 36.17 -3.24 -23.34
C ARG A 135 36.08 -1.89 -24.05
N GLY A 136 36.13 -1.89 -25.38
CA GLY A 136 35.98 -0.69 -26.21
C GLY A 136 36.14 -1.03 -27.69
N THR A 137 35.94 -0.04 -28.57
CA THR A 137 36.16 -0.18 -30.03
C THR A 137 37.48 0.41 -30.52
N SER A 138 38.14 1.20 -29.68
CA SER A 138 39.39 1.89 -29.99
C SER A 138 40.58 1.27 -29.24
N PRO A 139 41.83 1.50 -29.67
CA PRO A 139 43.00 0.98 -28.97
C PRO A 139 43.16 1.58 -27.57
N LEU A 140 43.71 0.79 -26.65
CA LEU A 140 44.15 1.24 -25.33
C LEU A 140 45.66 0.99 -25.19
N GLU A 141 46.40 2.02 -24.80
CA GLU A 141 47.84 1.92 -24.53
C GLU A 141 48.03 1.80 -23.01
N LEU A 142 48.76 0.76 -22.58
CA LEU A 142 49.01 0.44 -21.18
C LEU A 142 50.47 0.81 -20.84
N GLY A 143 50.67 1.75 -19.92
CA GLY A 143 52.01 2.18 -19.46
C GLY A 143 52.62 1.23 -18.43
N GLY A 144 51.81 0.71 -17.51
CA GLY A 144 52.24 -0.18 -16.44
C GLY A 144 51.10 -0.64 -15.52
N LEU A 145 51.38 -1.63 -14.68
CA LEU A 145 50.48 -2.08 -13.61
C LEU A 145 51.29 -2.25 -12.32
N ASP A 146 51.06 -1.35 -11.37
CA ASP A 146 51.75 -1.31 -10.09
C ASP A 146 50.90 -2.02 -9.01
N LEU A 147 51.60 -2.75 -8.12
CA LEU A 147 51.04 -3.46 -6.97
C LEU A 147 52.03 -3.36 -5.81
N ASP A 148 51.87 -2.34 -4.96
CA ASP A 148 52.78 -2.05 -3.85
C ASP A 148 52.17 -2.45 -2.50
N ALA A 149 52.94 -3.16 -1.68
CA ALA A 149 52.55 -3.48 -0.31
C ALA A 149 52.69 -2.24 0.59
N VAL A 150 51.66 -1.92 1.35
CA VAL A 150 51.61 -0.79 2.29
C VAL A 150 51.11 -1.22 3.66
N GLU A 151 51.47 -0.46 4.70
CA GLU A 151 51.07 -0.74 6.08
C GLU A 151 49.54 -0.65 6.24
N ARG A 152 48.93 -1.70 6.82
CA ARG A 152 47.48 -1.81 6.92
C ARG A 152 46.92 -0.88 8.00
N PRO A 153 45.95 -0.01 7.68
CA PRO A 153 45.31 0.84 8.69
C PRO A 153 44.66 0.01 9.79
N ALA A 154 44.91 0.39 11.04
CA ALA A 154 44.36 -0.29 12.21
C ALA A 154 42.82 -0.28 12.17
N GLY A 155 42.20 -1.46 12.31
CA GLY A 155 40.74 -1.63 12.24
C GLY A 155 40.16 -1.88 10.84
N ALA A 156 40.95 -1.73 9.76
CA ALA A 156 40.42 -1.85 8.40
C ALA A 156 39.86 -3.25 8.06
N ARG A 157 38.60 -3.29 7.63
CA ARG A 157 37.94 -4.46 7.01
C ARG A 157 38.48 -4.74 5.60
N THR A 158 38.17 -5.91 5.07
CA THR A 158 38.72 -6.44 3.82
C THR A 158 37.83 -6.10 2.60
N GLY A 159 38.44 -5.85 1.44
CA GLY A 159 37.78 -5.40 0.21
C GLY A 159 38.68 -4.45 -0.61
N VAL A 160 38.12 -3.74 -1.59
CA VAL A 160 38.80 -2.62 -2.28
C VAL A 160 38.17 -1.29 -1.87
N LYS A 161 39.02 -0.32 -1.53
CA LYS A 161 38.66 1.11 -1.58
C LYS A 161 39.17 1.71 -2.88
N VAL A 162 38.26 2.30 -3.64
CA VAL A 162 38.57 3.13 -4.81
C VAL A 162 39.02 4.52 -4.32
N VAL A 163 40.07 5.07 -4.92
CA VAL A 163 40.63 6.39 -4.65
C VAL A 163 40.85 7.08 -5.98
N ASP A 164 40.05 8.10 -6.27
CA ASP A 164 40.22 8.93 -7.46
C ASP A 164 39.81 10.38 -7.17
N PHE A 165 40.65 11.31 -7.62
CA PHE A 165 40.46 12.74 -7.50
C PHE A 165 41.03 13.42 -8.76
N GLY A 166 40.22 14.28 -9.36
CA GLY A 166 40.60 15.06 -10.54
C GLY A 166 41.77 16.02 -10.27
N VAL A 167 42.28 16.63 -11.35
CA VAL A 167 43.52 17.42 -11.35
C VAL A 167 43.49 18.58 -10.33
N ALA A 168 44.29 18.39 -9.27
CA ALA A 168 44.89 19.36 -8.35
C ALA A 168 44.33 20.80 -8.27
N ASP A 169 43.73 21.14 -7.13
CA ASP A 169 43.96 22.43 -6.47
C ASP A 169 43.94 22.26 -4.93
N THR A 170 44.94 22.82 -4.23
CA THR A 170 45.36 22.27 -2.91
C THR A 170 44.69 22.85 -1.66
N GLU A 171 44.03 24.01 -1.72
CA GLU A 171 43.37 24.59 -0.53
C GLU A 171 42.04 23.89 -0.19
N HIS A 172 41.26 23.48 -1.22
CA HIS A 172 40.06 22.66 -1.00
C HIS A 172 40.40 21.26 -0.46
N GLN A 173 41.61 20.76 -0.75
CA GLN A 173 42.04 19.43 -0.37
C GLN A 173 42.09 19.25 1.15
N GLN A 174 42.64 20.21 1.92
CA GLN A 174 42.70 20.08 3.39
C GLN A 174 41.33 20.19 4.07
N GLN A 175 40.41 20.99 3.53
CA GLN A 175 39.04 21.06 4.03
C GLN A 175 38.30 19.74 3.72
N ALA A 176 38.43 19.22 2.50
CA ALA A 176 37.83 17.94 2.11
C ALA A 176 38.44 16.75 2.86
N GLU A 177 39.75 16.74 3.12
CA GLU A 177 40.41 15.74 3.98
C GLU A 177 39.86 15.80 5.40
N GLN A 178 39.69 17.00 5.98
CA GLN A 178 39.15 17.13 7.33
C GLN A 178 37.69 16.69 7.42
N ASP A 179 36.88 17.00 6.41
CA ASP A 179 35.47 16.61 6.33
C ASP A 179 35.30 15.12 6.00
N LEU A 180 36.19 14.50 5.22
CA LEU A 180 36.26 13.05 5.07
C LEU A 180 36.67 12.35 6.36
N GLU A 181 37.62 12.88 7.15
CA GLU A 181 37.93 12.33 8.48
C GLU A 181 36.75 12.46 9.45
N ASN A 182 35.97 13.53 9.37
CA ASN A 182 34.75 13.71 10.15
C ASN A 182 33.67 12.68 9.74
N PHE A 183 33.45 12.53 8.43
CA PHE A 183 32.50 11.57 7.88
C PHE A 183 32.92 10.11 8.15
N ALA A 184 34.21 9.79 8.02
CA ALA A 184 34.77 8.47 8.32
C ALA A 184 34.62 8.09 9.81
N ARG A 185 34.89 9.02 10.73
CA ARG A 185 34.59 8.83 12.17
C ARG A 185 33.10 8.58 12.39
N SER A 186 32.23 9.37 11.75
CA SER A 186 30.79 9.14 11.81
C SER A 186 30.38 7.77 11.26
N LEU A 187 31.09 7.25 10.25
CA LEU A 187 30.86 5.93 9.66
C LEU A 187 31.37 4.76 10.52
N GLU A 188 32.44 4.94 11.28
CA GLU A 188 32.91 3.94 12.25
C GLU A 188 32.02 3.90 13.50
N ASP A 189 31.53 5.06 13.96
CA ASP A 189 30.41 5.17 14.90
C ASP A 189 29.10 4.56 14.31
N VAL A 190 28.92 4.62 12.99
CA VAL A 190 27.87 3.88 12.24
C VAL A 190 28.23 2.40 11.98
N VAL A 191 29.33 1.85 12.51
CA VAL A 191 29.62 0.40 12.43
C VAL A 191 29.87 -0.34 13.77
N ALA A 192 30.14 0.31 14.92
CA ALA A 192 30.35 -0.38 16.23
C ALA A 192 29.35 -0.14 17.44
N ALA A 193 28.04 0.03 17.23
CA ALA A 193 27.06 0.34 18.31
C ALA A 193 25.60 -0.01 17.99
N GLY A 194 24.77 -0.30 19.01
CA GLY A 194 23.32 -0.46 18.87
C GLY A 194 22.52 0.85 18.88
N GLN A 195 23.15 1.97 19.26
CA GLN A 195 22.53 3.30 19.43
C GLN A 195 22.28 4.04 18.09
N ARG A 196 22.30 3.29 17.00
CA ARG A 196 22.85 3.78 15.73
C ARG A 196 21.81 4.03 14.67
N ALA A 197 20.75 3.24 14.64
CA ALA A 197 19.65 3.47 13.71
C ALA A 197 18.93 4.79 14.01
N GLY A 198 19.02 5.31 15.25
CA GLY A 198 18.65 6.69 15.56
C GLY A 198 19.57 7.73 14.89
N ALA A 199 20.90 7.55 14.94
CA ALA A 199 21.84 8.44 14.25
C ALA A 199 21.68 8.41 12.72
N VAL A 200 21.50 7.23 12.13
CA VAL A 200 21.22 7.08 10.68
C VAL A 200 19.82 7.63 10.34
N LEU A 201 18.81 7.43 11.18
CA LEU A 201 17.48 8.02 10.99
C LEU A 201 17.50 9.55 11.09
N HIS A 202 18.28 10.14 11.99
CA HIS A 202 18.51 11.59 12.05
C HIS A 202 19.24 12.07 10.78
N GLN A 203 20.33 11.42 10.37
CA GLN A 203 20.99 11.74 9.10
C GLN A 203 20.02 11.64 7.91
N VAL A 204 19.19 10.61 7.83
CA VAL A 204 18.12 10.47 6.82
C VAL A 204 17.11 11.61 6.90
N GLN A 205 16.66 12.01 8.10
CA GLN A 205 15.73 13.12 8.29
C GLN A 205 16.35 14.46 7.85
N ASP A 206 17.58 14.75 8.28
CA ASP A 206 18.34 15.96 7.93
C ASP A 206 18.61 16.04 6.42
N HIS A 207 19.03 14.93 5.81
CA HIS A 207 19.31 14.88 4.36
C HIS A 207 18.03 14.91 3.53
N LEU A 208 16.92 14.33 4.02
CA LEU A 208 15.59 14.49 3.42
C LEU A 208 15.03 15.90 3.56
N VAL A 209 15.62 16.79 4.37
CA VAL A 209 15.32 18.24 4.42
C VAL A 209 16.27 19.00 3.48
N ALA A 210 17.58 18.74 3.56
CA ALA A 210 18.56 19.34 2.65
C ALA A 210 18.35 18.98 1.16
N ALA A 211 17.61 17.90 0.87
CA ALA A 211 17.19 17.52 -0.48
C ALA A 211 15.92 18.25 -0.97
N SER A 212 15.20 18.97 -0.11
CA SER A 212 13.94 19.65 -0.41
C SER A 212 13.99 21.19 -0.33
N GLU A 213 15.01 21.79 0.29
CA GLU A 213 15.17 23.25 0.34
C GLU A 213 15.32 23.92 -1.06
N PRO A 214 14.43 24.83 -1.47
CA PRO A 214 14.54 25.53 -2.75
C PRO A 214 15.61 26.64 -2.72
N ARG A 215 16.35 26.77 -3.83
CA ARG A 215 17.52 27.67 -3.98
C ARG A 215 17.29 29.15 -3.60
N ARG A 216 17.69 29.53 -2.38
CA ARG A 216 18.13 30.91 -2.08
C ARG A 216 19.62 31.08 -2.37
N SER A 217 19.93 31.16 -3.67
CA SER A 217 21.25 31.35 -4.29
C SER A 217 22.16 30.11 -4.37
N GLY A 218 22.75 29.91 -5.56
CA GLY A 218 24.04 29.21 -5.75
C GLY A 218 24.06 27.69 -5.58
N GLY A 219 23.95 27.19 -4.35
CA GLY A 219 24.03 25.78 -4.00
C GLY A 219 22.69 25.07 -4.23
N GLY A 220 22.69 23.86 -4.80
CA GLY A 220 21.47 23.06 -4.91
C GLY A 220 21.49 21.93 -3.90
N GLY A 221 20.34 21.33 -3.61
CA GLY A 221 20.30 19.96 -3.11
C GLY A 221 21.01 19.06 -4.11
N SER A 222 22.29 18.78 -3.85
CA SER A 222 23.18 18.16 -4.85
C SER A 222 22.61 16.82 -5.30
N LEU A 223 22.90 16.43 -6.54
CA LEU A 223 22.66 15.05 -6.97
C LEU A 223 23.40 14.07 -6.06
N GLU A 224 24.52 14.48 -5.46
CA GLU A 224 25.25 13.75 -4.42
C GLU A 224 24.45 13.67 -3.11
N ALA A 225 23.83 14.76 -2.65
CA ALA A 225 23.00 14.76 -1.45
C ALA A 225 21.77 13.86 -1.61
N ARG A 226 21.15 13.85 -2.80
CA ARG A 226 20.05 12.94 -3.13
C ARG A 226 20.51 11.48 -3.28
N ARG A 227 21.71 11.24 -3.81
CA ARG A 227 22.32 9.89 -3.83
C ARG A 227 22.64 9.38 -2.43
N LEU A 228 23.23 10.21 -1.58
CA LEU A 228 23.51 9.88 -0.18
C LEU A 228 22.20 9.64 0.60
N THR A 229 21.17 10.45 0.38
CA THR A 229 19.82 10.23 0.94
C THR A 229 19.26 8.86 0.54
N ARG A 230 19.35 8.52 -0.75
CA ARG A 230 18.95 7.21 -1.29
C ARG A 230 19.78 6.09 -0.65
N GLU A 231 21.09 6.23 -0.53
CA GLU A 231 21.99 5.22 0.03
C GLU A 231 21.74 5.00 1.54
N LEU A 232 21.55 6.07 2.31
CA LEU A 232 21.16 5.99 3.73
C LEU A 232 19.78 5.34 3.92
N LEU A 233 18.81 5.60 3.03
CA LEU A 233 17.53 4.89 3.02
C LEU A 233 17.68 3.40 2.70
N VAL A 234 18.58 3.02 1.79
CA VAL A 234 18.88 1.61 1.48
C VAL A 234 19.58 0.92 2.65
N GLU A 235 20.54 1.58 3.30
CA GLU A 235 21.24 1.05 4.48
C GLU A 235 20.25 0.87 5.66
N LEU A 236 19.42 1.87 5.95
CA LEU A 236 18.39 1.80 6.99
C LEU A 236 17.30 0.75 6.66
N ALA A 237 16.98 0.53 5.38
CA ALA A 237 16.10 -0.55 4.94
C ALA A 237 16.76 -1.93 4.97
N SER A 238 18.10 -2.01 5.10
CA SER A 238 18.83 -3.27 5.28
C SER A 238 18.82 -3.76 6.73
N THR A 239 18.66 -2.86 7.70
CA THR A 239 18.54 -3.21 9.13
C THR A 239 17.19 -3.84 9.48
N LEU A 240 16.18 -3.73 8.62
CA LEU A 240 14.84 -4.26 8.87
C LEU A 240 14.83 -5.79 8.77
N PRO A 241 14.26 -6.51 9.75
CA PRO A 241 14.06 -7.95 9.63
C PRO A 241 13.14 -8.30 8.45
N GLN A 242 13.40 -9.47 7.87
CA GLN A 242 12.66 -10.00 6.72
C GLN A 242 11.86 -11.25 7.12
N SER A 243 10.96 -11.71 6.25
CA SER A 243 10.23 -12.96 6.50
C SER A 243 11.19 -14.15 6.60
N ASN A 244 10.96 -15.01 7.59
CA ASN A 244 11.68 -16.27 7.80
C ASN A 244 10.94 -17.49 7.20
N GLY A 245 9.99 -17.26 6.29
CA GLY A 245 9.11 -18.26 5.71
C GLY A 245 7.64 -18.01 6.07
N SER A 246 6.82 -19.06 5.96
CA SER A 246 5.47 -19.08 6.51
C SER A 246 5.20 -20.42 7.20
N GLU A 247 4.60 -20.36 8.38
CA GLU A 247 4.02 -21.53 9.04
C GLU A 247 2.73 -21.93 8.31
N TYR A 248 1.83 -20.97 8.07
CA TYR A 248 0.50 -21.18 7.48
C TYR A 248 0.60 -21.77 6.06
N PHE A 249 1.46 -21.18 5.23
CA PHE A 249 1.77 -21.57 3.84
C PHE A 249 3.06 -22.40 3.72
N SER A 250 3.46 -23.12 4.78
CA SER A 250 4.63 -24.01 4.74
C SER A 250 4.58 -25.11 3.67
N THR A 251 3.38 -25.40 3.17
CA THR A 251 3.14 -26.27 2.02
C THR A 251 2.69 -25.39 0.87
N LYS A 252 3.64 -25.05 -0.01
CA LYS A 252 3.33 -24.41 -1.30
C LYS A 252 2.46 -25.37 -2.15
N LEU A 253 1.71 -24.83 -3.10
CA LEU A 253 0.88 -25.61 -4.03
C LEU A 253 1.79 -26.55 -4.85
N PRO A 254 1.61 -27.89 -4.78
CA PRO A 254 2.54 -28.87 -5.34
C PRO A 254 2.33 -29.08 -6.84
N LEU A 255 2.45 -27.99 -7.60
CA LEU A 255 2.26 -27.93 -9.05
C LEU A 255 3.42 -27.15 -9.67
N HIS A 256 3.93 -27.60 -10.81
CA HIS A 256 4.91 -26.86 -11.59
C HIS A 256 4.21 -25.86 -12.52
N ALA A 257 4.36 -24.56 -12.22
CA ALA A 257 3.76 -23.48 -13.00
C ALA A 257 4.75 -22.90 -14.02
N ALA A 258 4.46 -23.06 -15.31
CA ALA A 258 5.10 -22.28 -16.36
C ALA A 258 4.41 -20.90 -16.46
N VAL A 259 5.16 -19.81 -16.29
CA VAL A 259 4.57 -18.46 -16.18
C VAL A 259 5.18 -17.48 -17.17
N VAL A 260 4.32 -16.85 -17.98
CA VAL A 260 4.63 -15.68 -18.84
C VAL A 260 4.06 -14.44 -18.16
N THR A 261 4.91 -13.47 -17.79
CA THR A 261 4.56 -12.39 -16.85
C THR A 261 5.62 -11.27 -16.84
N ASP A 262 5.46 -10.24 -16.00
CA ASP A 262 6.50 -9.28 -15.61
C ASP A 262 7.18 -9.60 -14.26
N GLU A 263 8.09 -8.73 -13.81
CA GLU A 263 8.78 -8.85 -12.52
C GLU A 263 7.83 -8.86 -11.32
N TYR A 264 6.75 -8.08 -11.35
CA TYR A 264 5.82 -7.99 -10.22
C TYR A 264 5.06 -9.31 -10.07
N MET A 265 4.41 -9.77 -11.12
CA MET A 265 3.55 -10.95 -11.05
C MET A 265 4.36 -12.27 -11.02
N LEU A 266 5.64 -12.25 -11.42
CA LEU A 266 6.59 -13.31 -11.06
C LEU A 266 6.91 -13.32 -9.55
N ASN A 267 7.19 -12.16 -8.96
CA ASN A 267 7.42 -12.02 -7.52
C ASN A 267 6.17 -12.36 -6.69
N PHE A 268 4.97 -12.21 -7.25
CA PHE A 268 3.71 -12.68 -6.67
C PHE A 268 3.64 -14.21 -6.65
N TYR A 269 3.76 -14.88 -7.80
CA TYR A 269 3.52 -16.33 -7.90
C TYR A 269 4.64 -17.24 -7.39
N LYS A 270 5.91 -16.80 -7.40
CA LYS A 270 7.09 -17.64 -7.02
C LYS A 270 6.99 -18.29 -5.63
N ASP A 271 6.19 -17.72 -4.73
CA ASP A 271 6.00 -18.23 -3.37
C ASP A 271 4.70 -18.97 -3.11
N ALA A 272 3.76 -18.97 -4.06
CA ALA A 272 2.53 -19.74 -3.97
C ALA A 272 2.71 -21.21 -4.43
N PHE A 273 3.52 -21.46 -5.46
CA PHE A 273 3.74 -22.78 -6.06
C PHE A 273 5.09 -23.40 -5.65
N SER A 274 5.16 -24.73 -5.61
CA SER A 274 6.39 -25.47 -5.31
C SER A 274 7.50 -25.21 -6.32
N GLU A 275 7.14 -25.02 -7.60
CA GLU A 275 8.07 -24.67 -8.66
C GLU A 275 7.42 -23.68 -9.64
N VAL A 276 8.15 -22.62 -10.00
CA VAL A 276 7.71 -21.58 -10.94
C VAL A 276 8.82 -21.32 -11.97
N THR A 277 8.57 -21.72 -13.22
CA THR A 277 9.48 -21.43 -14.34
C THR A 277 9.01 -20.19 -15.07
N TYR A 278 9.75 -19.08 -14.92
CA TYR A 278 9.56 -17.91 -15.78
C TYR A 278 9.97 -18.24 -17.21
N VAL A 279 9.00 -18.24 -18.13
CA VAL A 279 9.24 -18.65 -19.51
C VAL A 279 9.81 -17.49 -20.31
N ARG A 280 10.90 -17.74 -21.05
CA ARG A 280 11.48 -16.81 -22.04
C ARG A 280 11.18 -17.29 -23.46
N PRO A 281 10.92 -16.42 -24.44
CA PRO A 281 10.48 -16.83 -25.77
C PRO A 281 11.43 -17.82 -26.48
N TRP A 282 12.74 -17.63 -26.32
CA TRP A 282 13.77 -18.51 -26.92
C TRP A 282 14.11 -19.76 -26.09
N ALA A 283 13.52 -19.91 -24.89
CA ALA A 283 13.73 -21.04 -24.00
C ALA A 283 12.52 -21.99 -23.93
N VAL A 284 11.45 -21.72 -24.69
CA VAL A 284 10.21 -22.53 -24.68
C VAL A 284 10.47 -24.01 -24.94
N ASP A 285 11.38 -24.35 -25.85
CA ASP A 285 11.71 -25.76 -26.15
C ASP A 285 12.42 -26.47 -24.98
N GLN A 286 13.07 -25.72 -24.07
CA GLN A 286 13.61 -26.25 -22.82
C GLN A 286 12.48 -26.46 -21.79
N VAL A 287 11.61 -25.45 -21.60
CA VAL A 287 10.47 -25.55 -20.65
C VAL A 287 9.51 -26.68 -21.05
N ILE A 288 9.32 -26.93 -22.35
CA ILE A 288 8.55 -28.06 -22.87
C ILE A 288 9.24 -29.42 -22.60
N ALA A 289 10.59 -29.46 -22.60
CA ALA A 289 11.36 -30.69 -22.33
C ALA A 289 11.50 -30.99 -20.83
N GLU A 290 11.49 -29.97 -19.98
CA GLU A 290 11.38 -30.07 -18.51
C GLU A 290 9.95 -30.45 -18.10
N GLY A 291 8.96 -29.93 -18.83
CA GLY A 291 7.53 -30.10 -18.57
C GLY A 291 6.95 -28.96 -17.73
N PHE A 292 5.64 -29.04 -17.49
CA PHE A 292 4.91 -28.26 -16.48
C PHE A 292 3.54 -28.88 -16.23
N ASP A 293 2.91 -28.54 -15.11
CA ASP A 293 1.56 -28.99 -14.76
C ASP A 293 0.48 -28.00 -15.21
N LEU A 294 0.80 -26.71 -15.24
CA LEU A 294 -0.11 -25.64 -15.68
C LEU A 294 0.64 -24.48 -16.34
N LEU A 295 -0.03 -23.77 -17.25
CA LEU A 295 0.48 -22.58 -17.91
C LEU A 295 -0.30 -21.34 -17.44
N ILE A 296 0.39 -20.34 -16.88
CA ILE A 296 -0.18 -19.03 -16.58
C ILE A 296 0.41 -18.00 -17.55
N TYR A 297 -0.46 -17.25 -18.23
CA TYR A 297 -0.10 -16.02 -18.91
C TYR A 297 -0.73 -14.83 -18.18
N VAL A 298 0.09 -13.99 -17.57
CA VAL A 298 -0.32 -12.70 -17.04
C VAL A 298 -0.04 -11.61 -18.08
N THR A 299 -0.98 -10.70 -18.30
CA THR A 299 -0.81 -9.59 -19.26
C THR A 299 0.40 -8.73 -18.91
N CYS A 300 1.43 -8.77 -19.74
CA CYS A 300 2.64 -7.97 -19.57
C CYS A 300 3.07 -7.28 -20.88
N TRP A 301 3.70 -6.11 -20.76
CA TRP A 301 4.16 -5.32 -21.92
C TRP A 301 5.59 -5.61 -22.36
N ARG A 302 6.43 -6.13 -21.46
CA ARG A 302 7.88 -6.29 -21.67
C ARG A 302 8.37 -7.71 -21.42
N GLY A 303 7.82 -8.40 -20.43
CA GLY A 303 8.54 -9.49 -19.76
C GLY A 303 9.58 -8.95 -18.77
N LEU A 304 10.42 -9.84 -18.27
CA LEU A 304 11.44 -9.57 -17.25
C LEU A 304 12.73 -8.96 -17.83
N HIS A 305 13.10 -9.30 -19.06
CA HIS A 305 14.35 -8.83 -19.69
C HIS A 305 14.15 -8.29 -21.11
N HIS A 306 14.86 -7.21 -21.45
CA HIS A 306 15.06 -6.69 -22.82
C HIS A 306 13.81 -6.60 -23.73
N GLU A 307 12.62 -6.39 -23.15
CA GLU A 307 11.34 -6.37 -23.86
C GLU A 307 11.06 -7.68 -24.66
N GLU A 308 11.50 -8.81 -24.13
CA GLU A 308 11.41 -10.15 -24.73
C GLU A 308 9.98 -10.55 -25.12
N TRP A 309 9.00 -10.32 -24.24
CA TRP A 309 7.58 -10.61 -24.50
C TRP A 309 6.83 -9.46 -25.18
N ARG A 310 7.46 -8.31 -25.45
CA ARG A 310 6.76 -7.14 -26.01
C ARG A 310 6.13 -7.47 -27.35
N GLY A 311 4.82 -7.24 -27.48
CA GLY A 311 4.12 -7.34 -28.76
C GLY A 311 3.74 -8.74 -29.22
N VAL A 312 3.45 -9.69 -28.32
CA VAL A 312 2.95 -11.07 -28.63
C VAL A 312 1.86 -11.11 -29.71
N LYS A 313 1.01 -10.07 -29.79
CA LYS A 313 -0.05 -9.90 -30.80
C LYS A 313 0.46 -9.78 -32.26
N PHE A 314 1.71 -9.33 -32.46
CA PHE A 314 2.23 -8.96 -33.79
C PHE A 314 3.71 -9.31 -34.07
N ARG A 315 4.56 -9.50 -33.04
CA ARG A 315 5.94 -10.00 -33.21
C ARG A 315 5.95 -11.52 -33.25
N GLU A 316 6.64 -12.06 -34.27
CA GLU A 316 6.65 -13.48 -34.60
C GLU A 316 7.20 -14.37 -33.49
N GLY A 317 8.44 -14.15 -33.03
CA GLY A 317 9.09 -14.98 -32.02
C GLY A 317 8.28 -15.15 -30.72
N PRO A 318 7.81 -14.07 -30.05
CA PRO A 318 6.99 -14.18 -28.85
C PRO A 318 5.62 -14.83 -29.10
N ARG A 319 5.04 -14.66 -30.31
CA ARG A 319 3.80 -15.32 -30.71
C ARG A 319 3.98 -16.83 -30.85
N GLU A 320 5.00 -17.25 -31.60
CA GLU A 320 5.34 -18.66 -31.82
C GLU A 320 5.75 -19.36 -30.53
N ALA A 321 6.49 -18.67 -29.67
CA ALA A 321 6.83 -19.14 -28.33
C ALA A 321 5.57 -19.44 -27.51
N LEU A 322 4.59 -18.54 -27.49
CA LEU A 322 3.33 -18.78 -26.78
C LEU A 322 2.50 -19.90 -27.44
N ASP A 323 2.42 -19.92 -28.77
CA ASP A 323 1.66 -20.94 -29.50
C ASP A 323 2.25 -22.36 -29.32
N LYS A 324 3.57 -22.49 -29.16
CA LYS A 324 4.24 -23.75 -28.75
C LYS A 324 3.82 -24.21 -27.34
N LEU A 325 3.83 -23.32 -26.35
CA LEU A 325 3.44 -23.65 -24.96
C LEU A 325 1.98 -24.12 -24.91
N LEU A 326 1.09 -23.42 -25.61
CA LEU A 326 -0.33 -23.75 -25.69
C LEU A 326 -0.59 -25.07 -26.44
N ALA A 327 0.20 -25.38 -27.48
CA ALA A 327 0.13 -26.66 -28.16
C ALA A 327 0.55 -27.80 -27.23
N PHE A 328 1.70 -27.70 -26.58
CA PHE A 328 2.18 -28.70 -25.62
C PHE A 328 1.20 -28.90 -24.46
N ALA A 329 0.67 -27.81 -23.88
CA ALA A 329 -0.30 -27.88 -22.80
C ALA A 329 -1.55 -28.67 -23.23
N ARG A 330 -2.13 -28.35 -24.40
CA ARG A 330 -3.29 -29.05 -24.97
C ARG A 330 -3.00 -30.51 -25.29
N GLU A 331 -1.84 -30.82 -25.85
CA GLU A 331 -1.41 -32.18 -26.20
C GLU A 331 -1.20 -33.07 -24.96
N ASN A 332 -0.86 -32.47 -23.81
CA ASN A 332 -0.60 -33.16 -22.54
C ASN A 332 -1.71 -32.96 -21.48
N GLY A 333 -2.85 -32.38 -21.87
CA GLY A 333 -4.00 -32.18 -20.96
C GLY A 333 -3.75 -31.23 -19.78
N ARG A 334 -2.85 -30.24 -19.96
CA ARG A 334 -2.47 -29.27 -18.92
C ARG A 334 -3.35 -28.01 -19.03
N PRO A 335 -3.97 -27.53 -17.94
CA PRO A 335 -4.82 -26.34 -17.95
C PRO A 335 -4.03 -25.07 -18.30
N THR A 336 -4.64 -24.21 -19.10
CA THR A 336 -4.06 -22.91 -19.47
C THR A 336 -4.90 -21.75 -18.92
N LEU A 337 -4.27 -20.91 -18.11
CA LEU A 337 -4.89 -19.78 -17.40
C LEU A 337 -4.38 -18.46 -17.98
N PHE A 338 -5.29 -17.60 -18.45
CA PHE A 338 -4.97 -16.21 -18.81
C PHE A 338 -5.45 -15.28 -17.69
N GLN A 339 -4.58 -14.40 -17.19
CA GLN A 339 -4.94 -13.35 -16.22
C GLN A 339 -4.63 -11.96 -16.80
N SER A 340 -5.64 -11.09 -16.83
CA SER A 340 -5.43 -9.66 -17.05
C SER A 340 -5.24 -8.93 -15.73
N ILE A 341 -4.20 -8.10 -15.69
CA ILE A 341 -3.96 -7.05 -14.69
C ILE A 341 -4.09 -5.64 -15.32
N GLU A 342 -4.66 -5.58 -16.52
CA GLU A 342 -4.66 -4.42 -17.42
C GLU A 342 -6.10 -4.01 -17.87
N ASP A 343 -7.10 -4.80 -17.49
CA ASP A 343 -8.51 -4.53 -17.77
C ASP A 343 -9.05 -3.47 -16.79
N PRO A 344 -9.95 -2.59 -17.23
CA PRO A 344 -10.64 -2.60 -18.53
C PRO A 344 -9.82 -1.98 -19.67
N SER A 345 -8.74 -1.26 -19.35
CA SER A 345 -8.08 -0.32 -20.26
C SER A 345 -7.41 -0.93 -21.50
N ASN A 346 -7.00 -2.20 -21.44
CA ASN A 346 -6.32 -2.89 -22.54
C ASN A 346 -7.05 -4.18 -22.99
N PHE A 347 -8.33 -4.32 -22.68
CA PHE A 347 -9.19 -5.47 -23.07
C PHE A 347 -9.02 -5.84 -24.55
N ASP A 348 -9.25 -4.91 -25.48
CA ASP A 348 -9.12 -5.14 -26.94
C ASP A 348 -7.69 -5.46 -27.39
N TYR A 349 -6.69 -5.04 -26.62
CA TYR A 349 -5.30 -5.37 -26.91
C TYR A 349 -5.04 -6.85 -26.61
N PHE A 350 -5.41 -7.34 -25.42
CA PHE A 350 -5.12 -8.70 -24.97
C PHE A 350 -6.19 -9.76 -25.31
N LEU A 351 -7.43 -9.39 -25.66
CA LEU A 351 -8.50 -10.32 -26.06
C LEU A 351 -8.08 -11.38 -27.12
N PRO A 352 -7.29 -11.06 -28.17
CA PRO A 352 -6.80 -12.06 -29.14
C PRO A 352 -5.75 -13.04 -28.58
N ILE A 353 -5.19 -12.75 -27.41
CA ILE A 353 -4.32 -13.66 -26.65
C ILE A 353 -5.19 -14.49 -25.70
N ALA A 354 -6.09 -13.86 -24.93
CA ALA A 354 -7.04 -14.53 -24.04
C ALA A 354 -7.85 -15.64 -24.74
N ARG A 355 -8.27 -15.41 -26.00
CA ARG A 355 -8.97 -16.38 -26.87
C ARG A 355 -8.23 -17.71 -27.10
N LYS A 356 -6.96 -17.83 -26.71
CA LYS A 356 -6.18 -19.06 -26.87
C LYS A 356 -6.15 -19.97 -25.63
N PHE A 357 -6.69 -19.52 -24.51
CA PHE A 357 -6.62 -20.18 -23.19
C PHE A 357 -7.95 -20.83 -22.80
N ASP A 358 -7.88 -21.80 -21.89
CA ASP A 358 -9.06 -22.55 -21.43
C ASP A 358 -9.85 -21.78 -20.36
N HIS A 359 -9.16 -20.98 -19.54
CA HIS A 359 -9.75 -20.19 -18.46
C HIS A 359 -9.26 -18.73 -18.52
N VAL A 360 -10.19 -17.78 -18.46
CA VAL A 360 -9.90 -16.33 -18.52
C VAL A 360 -10.25 -15.64 -17.21
N PHE A 361 -9.29 -14.91 -16.65
CA PHE A 361 -9.38 -14.18 -15.39
C PHE A 361 -9.17 -12.69 -15.66
N THR A 362 -10.15 -11.85 -15.31
CA THR A 362 -10.10 -10.39 -15.57
C THR A 362 -10.06 -9.58 -14.28
N SER A 363 -9.25 -8.52 -14.26
CA SER A 363 -9.15 -7.58 -13.12
C SER A 363 -10.39 -6.72 -12.90
N ASP A 364 -11.28 -6.62 -13.90
CA ASP A 364 -12.51 -5.84 -13.85
C ASP A 364 -13.75 -6.74 -14.00
N THR A 365 -14.65 -6.74 -13.01
CA THR A 365 -15.90 -7.50 -13.10
C THR A 365 -16.83 -7.01 -14.20
N ASP A 366 -16.74 -5.73 -14.61
CA ASP A 366 -17.54 -5.18 -15.72
C ASP A 366 -17.08 -5.76 -17.08
N CYS A 367 -15.88 -6.33 -17.16
CA CYS A 367 -15.39 -7.05 -18.35
C CYS A 367 -15.87 -8.51 -18.46
N LEU A 368 -16.50 -9.10 -17.44
CA LEU A 368 -16.92 -10.51 -17.44
C LEU A 368 -17.87 -10.84 -18.60
N GLU A 369 -18.95 -10.07 -18.75
CA GLU A 369 -19.95 -10.28 -19.81
C GLU A 369 -19.38 -9.95 -21.21
N ALA A 370 -18.43 -9.02 -21.29
CA ALA A 370 -17.72 -8.74 -22.53
C ALA A 370 -16.87 -9.95 -22.96
N TYR A 371 -16.08 -10.53 -22.06
CA TYR A 371 -15.31 -11.74 -22.34
C TYR A 371 -16.21 -12.93 -22.69
N ARG A 372 -17.28 -13.20 -21.92
CA ARG A 372 -18.22 -14.31 -22.23
C ARG A 372 -18.79 -14.21 -23.64
N ARG A 373 -19.25 -13.01 -24.03
CA ARG A 373 -19.76 -12.73 -25.38
C ARG A 373 -18.70 -12.89 -26.46
N GLU A 374 -17.51 -12.30 -26.28
CA GLU A 374 -16.47 -12.31 -27.32
C GLU A 374 -15.80 -13.68 -27.47
N LEU A 375 -15.69 -14.47 -26.40
CA LEU A 375 -15.06 -15.79 -26.39
C LEU A 375 -16.02 -16.92 -26.73
N GLY A 376 -17.29 -16.80 -26.34
CA GLY A 376 -18.34 -17.81 -26.59
C GLY A 376 -18.38 -18.94 -25.55
N HIS A 377 -17.84 -18.72 -24.34
CA HIS A 377 -17.85 -19.69 -23.25
C HIS A 377 -17.91 -19.02 -21.87
N ASP A 378 -18.44 -19.73 -20.87
CA ASP A 378 -18.64 -19.21 -19.51
C ASP A 378 -17.41 -19.34 -18.59
N SER A 379 -16.30 -19.92 -19.08
CA SER A 379 -15.02 -20.00 -18.33
C SER A 379 -14.28 -18.65 -18.25
N VAL A 380 -14.96 -17.70 -17.61
CA VAL A 380 -14.57 -16.30 -17.46
C VAL A 380 -14.88 -15.90 -16.02
N HIS A 381 -13.84 -15.53 -15.29
CA HIS A 381 -13.83 -15.41 -13.84
C HIS A 381 -13.19 -14.08 -13.39
N TYR A 382 -13.47 -13.65 -12.16
CA TYR A 382 -12.77 -12.50 -11.57
C TYR A 382 -11.33 -12.89 -11.19
N GLY A 383 -10.37 -12.15 -11.73
CA GLY A 383 -8.93 -12.41 -11.66
C GLY A 383 -8.20 -11.52 -10.66
N GLU A 384 -8.65 -11.51 -9.40
CA GLU A 384 -8.00 -10.77 -8.31
C GLU A 384 -6.48 -11.08 -8.22
N TYR A 385 -5.71 -10.09 -7.78
CA TYR A 385 -4.30 -10.19 -7.42
C TYR A 385 -4.11 -9.67 -5.99
N GLY A 386 -2.93 -9.83 -5.39
CA GLY A 386 -2.74 -9.49 -3.99
C GLY A 386 -1.28 -9.27 -3.59
N ALA A 387 -1.00 -9.52 -2.31
CA ALA A 387 0.33 -9.44 -1.72
C ALA A 387 1.05 -10.80 -1.74
N ASN A 388 2.38 -10.82 -1.89
CA ASN A 388 3.19 -11.99 -1.50
C ASN A 388 3.62 -11.80 -0.03
N PRO A 389 3.14 -12.62 0.93
CA PRO A 389 3.48 -12.47 2.36
C PRO A 389 4.98 -12.53 2.68
N GLN A 390 5.80 -13.09 1.81
CA GLN A 390 7.25 -13.14 1.99
C GLN A 390 7.93 -11.79 1.69
N LEU A 391 7.32 -10.96 0.84
CA LEU A 391 7.83 -9.65 0.41
C LEU A 391 7.07 -8.47 1.04
N ASN A 392 5.74 -8.59 1.09
CA ASN A 392 4.82 -7.58 1.62
C ASN A 392 4.26 -8.10 2.96
N ASN A 393 4.84 -7.64 4.06
CA ASN A 393 4.51 -8.01 5.44
C ASN A 393 4.91 -6.86 6.39
N PRO A 394 4.33 -6.77 7.59
CA PRO A 394 4.62 -5.66 8.51
C PRO A 394 5.93 -5.81 9.30
N ILE A 395 6.67 -6.92 9.14
CA ILE A 395 7.90 -7.23 9.90
C ILE A 395 8.85 -6.03 9.91
N GLY A 396 9.22 -5.56 11.10
CA GLY A 396 10.13 -4.43 11.31
C GLY A 396 9.53 -3.04 11.09
N SER A 397 8.23 -2.89 10.78
CA SER A 397 7.64 -1.57 10.46
C SER A 397 7.74 -0.57 11.62
N HIS A 398 7.61 -1.01 12.87
CA HIS A 398 7.74 -0.12 14.03
C HIS A 398 9.19 0.26 14.37
N ARG A 399 10.19 -0.39 13.76
CA ARG A 399 11.60 -0.26 14.18
C ARG A 399 12.16 1.14 13.95
N HIS A 400 11.89 1.72 12.79
CA HIS A 400 12.38 3.03 12.34
C HIS A 400 11.25 3.74 11.60
N THR A 401 10.93 4.99 11.93
CA THR A 401 9.87 5.76 11.24
C THR A 401 10.38 7.13 10.80
N VAL A 402 10.41 7.33 9.48
CA VAL A 402 10.54 8.63 8.82
C VAL A 402 9.15 9.25 8.76
N ASN A 403 8.96 10.38 9.43
CA ASN A 403 7.70 11.11 9.50
C ASN A 403 7.45 11.97 8.23
N LYS A 404 7.54 11.33 7.05
CA LYS A 404 7.26 11.90 5.73
C LYS A 404 6.40 10.93 4.92
N ALA A 405 5.84 11.40 3.82
CA ALA A 405 5.13 10.62 2.82
C ALA A 405 6.04 10.22 1.65
N PHE A 406 5.90 8.97 1.17
CA PHE A 406 6.78 8.40 0.16
C PHE A 406 6.01 7.87 -1.07
N PHE A 407 6.42 8.31 -2.25
CA PHE A 407 5.92 7.78 -3.53
C PHE A 407 7.06 7.17 -4.36
N ALA A 408 6.81 6.00 -4.93
CA ALA A 408 7.73 5.34 -5.84
C ALA A 408 7.03 4.95 -7.15
N GLY A 409 7.35 5.70 -8.21
CA GLY A 409 6.68 5.67 -9.50
C GLY A 409 7.10 6.88 -10.35
N SER A 410 6.55 7.01 -11.56
CA SER A 410 6.94 8.07 -12.51
C SER A 410 5.75 8.99 -12.86
N TYR A 411 6.03 10.19 -13.33
CA TYR A 411 5.02 11.19 -13.67
C TYR A 411 4.31 10.84 -15.00
N PRO A 412 3.01 10.47 -14.98
CA PRO A 412 2.39 9.76 -16.09
C PRO A 412 1.66 10.72 -17.04
N LYS A 413 2.40 11.53 -17.82
CA LYS A 413 1.88 12.63 -18.69
C LYS A 413 0.71 12.27 -19.64
N ARG A 414 0.45 10.99 -19.89
CA ARG A 414 -0.70 10.49 -20.67
C ARG A 414 -2.03 10.50 -19.91
N TYR A 415 -2.01 10.44 -18.57
CA TYR A 415 -3.20 10.26 -17.73
C TYR A 415 -3.45 11.54 -16.91
N GLN A 416 -4.08 12.54 -17.54
CA GLN A 416 -4.24 13.89 -16.95
C GLN A 416 -4.94 13.87 -15.59
N GLU A 417 -6.08 13.18 -15.46
CA GLU A 417 -6.82 13.09 -14.18
C GLU A 417 -5.95 12.55 -13.02
N ARG A 418 -5.04 11.61 -13.32
CA ARG A 418 -4.10 11.07 -12.34
C ARG A 418 -2.97 12.06 -12.02
N VAL A 419 -2.54 12.86 -12.99
CA VAL A 419 -1.60 13.96 -12.76
C VAL A 419 -2.24 15.04 -11.88
N ASP A 420 -3.50 15.36 -12.13
CA ASP A 420 -4.27 16.32 -11.33
C ASP A 420 -4.44 15.79 -9.88
N ASP A 421 -4.83 14.52 -9.70
CA ASP A 421 -4.88 13.85 -8.39
C ASP A 421 -3.51 13.84 -7.69
N MET A 422 -2.40 13.68 -8.44
CA MET A 422 -1.04 13.73 -7.91
C MET A 422 -0.67 15.12 -7.40
N HIS A 423 -1.01 16.20 -8.13
CA HIS A 423 -0.79 17.57 -7.67
C HIS A 423 -1.61 17.89 -6.43
N VAL A 424 -2.90 17.55 -6.42
CA VAL A 424 -3.78 17.72 -5.24
C VAL A 424 -3.17 17.12 -3.98
N MET A 425 -2.68 15.87 -4.06
CA MET A 425 -2.08 15.18 -2.92
C MET A 425 -0.68 15.73 -2.57
N PHE A 426 0.19 15.96 -3.55
CA PHE A 426 1.54 16.45 -3.30
C PHE A 426 1.54 17.87 -2.73
N ASP A 427 0.69 18.77 -3.23
CA ASP A 427 0.58 20.15 -2.76
C ASP A 427 -0.01 20.20 -1.33
N SER A 428 -1.00 19.35 -1.04
CA SER A 428 -1.57 19.22 0.33
C SER A 428 -0.53 18.71 1.33
N ILE A 429 0.34 17.78 0.93
CA ILE A 429 1.45 17.32 1.77
C ILE A 429 2.50 18.43 1.92
N LEU A 430 2.91 19.07 0.83
CA LEU A 430 3.94 20.13 0.85
C LEU A 430 3.49 21.41 1.59
N SER A 431 2.19 21.67 1.70
CA SER A 431 1.69 22.78 2.53
C SER A 431 1.94 22.58 4.02
N THR A 432 2.17 21.34 4.47
CA THR A 432 2.53 21.01 5.87
C THR A 432 4.04 21.13 6.15
N GLY A 433 4.84 21.53 5.16
CA GLY A 433 6.30 21.52 5.20
C GLY A 433 6.88 20.45 4.27
N GLU A 434 8.16 20.12 4.47
CA GLU A 434 8.94 19.30 3.55
C GLU A 434 8.64 17.79 3.67
N ASN A 435 7.37 17.41 3.75
CA ASN A 435 6.92 16.08 4.16
C ASN A 435 6.72 15.10 3.00
N LEU A 436 7.33 15.33 1.83
CA LEU A 436 7.21 14.49 0.63
C LEU A 436 8.58 13.93 0.19
N THR A 437 8.60 12.70 -0.31
CA THR A 437 9.80 12.04 -0.86
C THR A 437 9.44 11.20 -2.07
N LEU A 438 10.15 11.36 -3.19
CA LEU A 438 9.82 10.74 -4.47
C LEU A 438 10.98 9.86 -4.98
N VAL A 439 10.67 8.66 -5.50
CA VAL A 439 11.62 7.79 -6.22
C VAL A 439 11.11 7.55 -7.63
N ASP A 440 11.77 8.11 -8.63
CA ASP A 440 11.35 7.96 -10.03
C ASP A 440 11.91 6.67 -10.65
N ARG A 441 11.00 5.78 -11.07
CA ARG A 441 11.33 4.55 -11.81
C ARG A 441 11.99 4.82 -13.18
N ASN A 442 11.78 6.01 -13.76
CA ASN A 442 12.32 6.44 -15.04
C ASN A 442 13.24 7.67 -14.90
N PHE A 443 13.90 7.85 -13.75
CA PHE A 443 14.74 9.02 -13.45
C PHE A 443 15.72 9.34 -14.59
N GLY A 444 15.75 10.61 -15.00
CA GLY A 444 16.55 11.10 -16.13
C GLY A 444 15.89 10.93 -17.52
N ASN A 445 14.68 10.37 -17.61
CA ASN A 445 13.90 10.34 -18.85
C ASN A 445 12.93 11.53 -18.90
N GLU A 446 13.19 12.49 -19.80
CA GLU A 446 12.39 13.71 -19.97
C GLU A 446 10.90 13.44 -20.22
N ASP A 447 10.52 12.33 -20.87
CA ASP A 447 9.11 11.96 -21.10
C ASP A 447 8.33 11.68 -19.81
N TYR A 448 9.02 11.25 -18.75
CA TYR A 448 8.42 10.78 -17.49
C TYR A 448 8.87 11.56 -16.25
N ALA A 449 9.74 12.55 -16.43
CA ALA A 449 10.22 13.45 -15.38
C ALA A 449 9.06 14.23 -14.74
N PHE A 450 9.14 14.36 -13.41
CA PHE A 450 8.26 15.22 -12.61
C PHE A 450 8.57 16.72 -12.89
N PRO A 451 7.55 17.59 -12.95
CA PRO A 451 7.75 19.03 -13.11
C PRO A 451 8.28 19.66 -11.80
N GLU A 452 8.80 20.89 -11.88
CA GLU A 452 9.03 21.72 -10.70
C GLU A 452 7.69 22.01 -9.98
N PRO A 453 7.65 22.03 -8.63
CA PRO A 453 8.77 21.84 -7.71
C PRO A 453 9.16 20.37 -7.47
N TYR A 454 8.27 19.41 -7.76
CA TYR A 454 8.44 18.00 -7.38
C TYR A 454 9.71 17.33 -7.96
N GLY A 455 10.18 17.77 -9.13
CA GLY A 455 11.40 17.25 -9.78
C GLY A 455 12.69 17.43 -8.96
N GLU A 456 12.76 18.45 -8.09
CA GLU A 456 13.89 18.63 -7.17
C GLU A 456 13.88 17.56 -6.07
N LEU A 457 12.70 17.11 -5.63
CA LEU A 457 12.49 16.09 -4.59
C LEU A 457 12.77 14.65 -5.05
N SER A 458 12.99 14.43 -6.36
CA SER A 458 13.11 13.07 -6.91
C SER A 458 14.49 12.46 -6.67
N LEU A 459 14.49 11.22 -6.18
CA LEU A 459 15.64 10.33 -6.03
C LEU A 459 15.76 9.37 -7.22
N GLU A 460 16.96 8.82 -7.41
CA GLU A 460 17.26 7.76 -8.38
C GLU A 460 16.61 6.41 -8.00
N PRO A 461 16.26 5.54 -8.98
CA PRO A 461 15.55 4.29 -8.72
C PRO A 461 16.30 3.31 -7.82
N MET A 462 15.52 2.45 -7.15
CA MET A 462 15.99 1.38 -6.25
C MET A 462 15.56 0.01 -6.80
N PRO A 463 16.30 -1.09 -6.55
CA PRO A 463 15.85 -2.45 -6.84
C PRO A 463 14.51 -2.78 -6.16
N HIS A 464 13.71 -3.68 -6.74
CA HIS A 464 12.34 -3.92 -6.27
C HIS A 464 12.27 -4.41 -4.82
N ASP A 465 13.12 -5.37 -4.43
CA ASP A 465 13.17 -5.90 -3.06
C ASP A 465 13.55 -4.83 -2.03
N VAL A 466 14.53 -3.99 -2.39
CA VAL A 466 15.00 -2.86 -1.57
C VAL A 466 13.87 -1.86 -1.39
N LEU A 467 13.16 -1.53 -2.47
CA LEU A 467 12.06 -0.58 -2.46
C LEU A 467 10.90 -1.03 -1.54
N GLN A 468 10.57 -2.32 -1.53
CA GLN A 468 9.55 -2.86 -0.61
C GLN A 468 9.97 -2.77 0.87
N ARG A 469 11.27 -2.80 1.17
CA ARG A 469 11.78 -2.52 2.53
C ARG A 469 11.80 -1.02 2.84
N VAL A 470 12.15 -0.16 1.89
CA VAL A 470 12.14 1.30 2.05
C VAL A 470 10.74 1.83 2.32
N HIS A 471 9.69 1.28 1.69
CA HIS A 471 8.29 1.64 2.00
C HIS A 471 7.94 1.48 3.49
N LYS A 472 8.50 0.46 4.18
CA LYS A 472 8.29 0.25 5.63
C LYS A 472 8.93 1.33 6.51
N LEU A 473 9.89 2.12 6.01
CA LEU A 473 10.54 3.18 6.79
C LEU A 473 9.66 4.42 6.93
N PHE A 474 8.75 4.69 6.00
CA PHE A 474 7.93 5.91 6.01
C PHE A 474 6.61 5.71 6.75
N ARG A 475 6.14 6.76 7.44
CA ARG A 475 4.82 6.77 8.10
C ARG A 475 3.70 6.58 7.06
N TRP A 476 3.79 7.31 5.96
CA TRP A 476 2.82 7.29 4.86
C TRP A 476 3.47 6.82 3.55
N SER A 477 2.85 5.88 2.86
CA SER A 477 3.11 5.59 1.44
C SER A 477 1.95 6.07 0.57
N LEU A 478 2.26 6.54 -0.64
CA LEU A 478 1.30 7.15 -1.56
C LEU A 478 0.94 6.21 -2.72
N ASN A 479 -0.33 6.20 -3.12
CA ASN A 479 -0.84 5.43 -4.25
C ASN A 479 -1.69 6.28 -5.21
N PHE A 480 -1.56 6.00 -6.52
CA PHE A 480 -2.35 6.67 -7.56
C PHE A 480 -2.88 5.67 -8.59
N ASN A 481 -4.19 5.45 -8.56
CA ASN A 481 -4.95 4.67 -9.53
C ASN A 481 -5.13 5.47 -10.82
N SER A 482 -5.00 4.81 -11.98
CA SER A 482 -5.34 5.41 -13.29
C SER A 482 -6.74 5.04 -13.78
N ILE A 483 -7.40 4.08 -13.11
CA ILE A 483 -8.77 3.64 -13.39
C ILE A 483 -9.58 3.95 -12.13
N LYS A 484 -10.53 4.90 -12.23
CA LYS A 484 -11.28 5.42 -11.08
C LYS A 484 -12.73 4.88 -11.01
N SER A 485 -13.27 4.42 -12.14
CA SER A 485 -14.66 3.95 -12.30
C SER A 485 -14.90 2.48 -11.95
N SER A 486 -13.86 1.64 -12.06
CA SER A 486 -14.00 0.19 -11.95
C SER A 486 -14.49 -0.25 -10.57
N PRO A 487 -15.40 -1.24 -10.48
CA PRO A 487 -15.77 -1.85 -9.21
C PRO A 487 -14.62 -2.63 -8.57
N THR A 488 -13.68 -3.20 -9.34
CA THR A 488 -12.66 -4.12 -8.80
C THR A 488 -11.21 -3.80 -9.15
N MET A 489 -10.94 -3.18 -10.30
CA MET A 489 -9.57 -2.83 -10.71
C MET A 489 -9.02 -1.66 -9.90
N CYS A 490 -7.85 -1.85 -9.28
CA CYS A 490 -7.07 -0.80 -8.62
C CYS A 490 -5.57 -1.01 -8.88
N ALA A 491 -4.70 -0.10 -8.47
CA ALA A 491 -3.26 -0.36 -8.55
C ALA A 491 -2.89 -1.53 -7.62
N MET A 492 -2.12 -2.52 -8.11
CA MET A 492 -1.70 -3.69 -7.30
C MET A 492 -0.97 -3.28 -6.01
N ARG A 493 -0.30 -2.12 -6.05
CA ARG A 493 0.33 -1.41 -4.92
C ARG A 493 -0.60 -1.21 -3.70
N ILE A 494 -1.91 -1.12 -3.91
CA ILE A 494 -2.93 -1.10 -2.83
C ILE A 494 -2.79 -2.31 -1.91
N TYR A 495 -2.54 -3.50 -2.44
CA TYR A 495 -2.41 -4.72 -1.63
C TYR A 495 -1.03 -4.80 -0.95
N GLU A 496 0.03 -4.36 -1.65
CA GLU A 496 1.39 -4.39 -1.10
C GLU A 496 1.59 -3.50 0.13
N LEU A 497 1.13 -2.24 0.06
CA LEU A 497 1.42 -1.24 1.09
C LEU A 497 0.58 -1.46 2.35
N GLN A 498 -0.68 -1.87 2.20
CA GLN A 498 -1.53 -2.29 3.32
C GLN A 498 -0.90 -3.46 4.09
N ALA A 499 -0.35 -4.45 3.38
CA ALA A 499 0.34 -5.58 3.99
C ALA A 499 1.65 -5.21 4.70
N GLN A 500 2.16 -3.98 4.57
CA GLN A 500 3.42 -3.52 5.19
C GLN A 500 3.24 -2.80 6.53
N GLY A 501 2.02 -2.69 7.06
CA GLY A 501 1.77 -2.13 8.41
C GLY A 501 2.11 -0.64 8.53
N ARG A 502 1.81 0.13 7.48
CA ARG A 502 2.03 1.58 7.38
C ARG A 502 0.80 2.29 6.82
N GLY A 503 0.75 3.61 7.02
CA GLY A 503 -0.34 4.43 6.52
C GLY A 503 -0.33 4.52 4.99
N LEU A 504 -1.51 4.41 4.38
CA LEU A 504 -1.69 4.50 2.94
C LEU A 504 -2.62 5.66 2.59
N LEU A 505 -2.11 6.60 1.79
CA LEU A 505 -2.92 7.65 1.15
C LEU A 505 -3.11 7.29 -0.33
N SER A 506 -4.33 7.40 -0.83
CA SER A 506 -4.67 7.14 -2.23
C SER A 506 -5.48 8.27 -2.85
N ASN A 507 -5.39 8.45 -4.17
CA ASN A 507 -6.45 9.13 -4.91
C ASN A 507 -7.73 8.27 -4.90
N TYR A 508 -8.87 8.89 -5.26
CA TYR A 508 -10.13 8.18 -5.35
C TYR A 508 -10.14 7.14 -6.48
N ALA A 509 -10.65 5.95 -6.17
CA ALA A 509 -11.20 5.01 -7.14
C ALA A 509 -12.35 4.24 -6.47
N ARG A 510 -13.40 3.93 -7.23
CA ARG A 510 -14.58 3.21 -6.72
C ARG A 510 -14.21 1.85 -6.12
N SER A 511 -13.29 1.13 -6.77
CA SER A 511 -12.69 -0.11 -6.27
C SER A 511 -11.95 0.06 -4.94
N VAL A 512 -11.18 1.13 -4.76
CA VAL A 512 -10.48 1.40 -3.50
C VAL A 512 -11.48 1.75 -2.39
N PHE A 513 -12.40 2.68 -2.66
CA PHE A 513 -13.37 3.15 -1.66
C PHE A 513 -14.32 2.05 -1.17
N ASN A 514 -14.81 1.17 -2.05
CA ASN A 514 -15.76 0.12 -1.68
C ASN A 514 -15.10 -1.18 -1.17
N ARG A 515 -13.83 -1.47 -1.53
CA ARG A 515 -13.15 -2.75 -1.19
C ARG A 515 -12.09 -2.62 -0.11
N PHE A 516 -11.56 -1.42 0.09
CA PHE A 516 -10.55 -1.06 1.10
C PHE A 516 -10.90 0.27 1.80
N PRO A 517 -12.09 0.39 2.41
CA PRO A 517 -12.58 1.64 3.01
C PRO A 517 -11.69 2.17 4.17
N GLU A 518 -10.78 1.36 4.70
CA GLU A 518 -9.68 1.69 5.62
C GLU A 518 -8.61 2.63 5.02
N ILE A 519 -8.47 2.69 3.69
CA ILE A 519 -7.51 3.58 3.02
C ILE A 519 -8.02 5.02 3.03
N ARG A 520 -7.21 5.96 3.52
CA ARG A 520 -7.53 7.39 3.46
C ARG A 520 -7.42 7.89 2.01
N ILE A 521 -8.48 8.54 1.54
CA ILE A 521 -8.55 9.06 0.17
C ILE A 521 -8.42 10.58 0.20
N ILE A 522 -7.37 11.12 -0.41
CA ILE A 522 -7.23 12.56 -0.65
C ILE A 522 -7.86 12.84 -2.02
N ALA A 523 -8.90 13.68 -2.05
CA ALA A 523 -9.73 13.92 -3.24
C ALA A 523 -9.92 15.40 -3.60
N ASP A 524 -9.58 16.31 -2.70
CA ASP A 524 -9.50 17.76 -2.92
C ASP A 524 -8.29 18.28 -2.13
N HIS A 525 -7.93 19.57 -2.27
CA HIS A 525 -6.88 20.15 -1.44
C HIS A 525 -7.35 20.28 0.02
N GLU A 526 -6.63 19.64 0.94
CA GLU A 526 -6.92 19.63 2.38
C GLU A 526 -5.68 20.07 3.17
N ASN A 527 -5.85 20.63 4.37
CA ASN A 527 -4.74 20.63 5.32
C ASN A 527 -4.49 19.18 5.76
N LEU A 528 -3.23 18.81 5.99
CA LEU A 528 -2.83 17.48 6.45
C LEU A 528 -1.87 17.56 7.65
N GLU A 529 -1.91 18.67 8.39
CA GLU A 529 -1.01 18.95 9.52
C GLU A 529 -1.11 17.86 10.61
N SER A 530 -2.28 17.25 10.82
CA SER A 530 -2.44 16.13 11.75
C SER A 530 -1.68 14.85 11.32
N TYR A 531 -1.34 14.71 10.04
CA TYR A 531 -0.70 13.52 9.48
C TYR A 531 0.82 13.54 9.66
N PHE A 532 1.40 14.70 9.99
CA PHE A 532 2.85 14.90 10.11
C PHE A 532 3.27 15.44 11.49
N THR A 533 2.38 15.36 12.49
CA THR A 533 2.71 15.53 13.91
C THR A 533 3.89 14.64 14.34
N ALA A 534 4.69 15.07 15.31
CA ALA A 534 5.80 14.26 15.84
C ALA A 534 5.33 13.03 16.65
N GLU A 535 4.08 13.06 17.13
CA GLU A 535 3.40 11.95 17.78
C GLU A 535 2.47 11.23 16.80
N ILE A 536 2.39 9.90 16.89
CA ILE A 536 1.56 9.06 16.02
C ILE A 536 0.35 8.56 16.83
N PRO A 537 -0.89 8.96 16.50
CA PRO A 537 -2.08 8.55 17.23
C PRO A 537 -2.32 7.03 17.20
N LEU A 538 -2.87 6.47 18.28
CA LEU A 538 -3.25 5.05 18.32
C LEU A 538 -4.32 4.67 17.28
N SER A 539 -5.14 5.63 16.85
CA SER A 539 -6.10 5.45 15.75
C SER A 539 -5.42 5.17 14.41
N GLU A 540 -4.27 5.80 14.12
CA GLU A 540 -3.45 5.50 12.94
C GLU A 540 -2.87 4.08 13.01
N HIS A 541 -2.29 3.70 14.16
CA HIS A 541 -1.78 2.34 14.36
C HIS A 541 -2.87 1.27 14.22
N ARG A 542 -4.07 1.48 14.78
CA ARG A 542 -5.22 0.56 14.58
C ARG A 542 -5.67 0.50 13.11
N THR A 543 -5.60 1.61 12.39
CA THR A 543 -5.94 1.67 10.95
C THR A 543 -4.89 0.93 10.10
N ASN A 544 -3.62 0.93 10.52
CA ASN A 544 -2.55 0.16 9.88
C ASN A 544 -2.71 -1.35 10.09
N GLU A 545 -3.11 -1.80 11.30
CA GLU A 545 -3.43 -3.22 11.51
C GLU A 545 -4.70 -3.66 10.75
N ALA A 546 -5.72 -2.80 10.65
CA ALA A 546 -6.91 -3.07 9.84
C ALA A 546 -6.56 -3.29 8.34
N GLN A 547 -5.65 -2.49 7.80
CA GLN A 547 -5.11 -2.66 6.43
C GLN A 547 -4.33 -3.98 6.27
N VAL A 548 -3.44 -4.31 7.22
CA VAL A 548 -2.69 -5.58 7.25
C VAL A 548 -3.65 -6.78 7.25
N ARG A 549 -4.66 -6.74 8.13
CA ARG A 549 -5.72 -7.75 8.25
C ARG A 549 -6.55 -7.87 6.96
N SER A 550 -6.95 -6.74 6.37
CA SER A 550 -7.75 -6.68 5.13
C SER A 550 -7.09 -7.42 3.97
N VAL A 551 -5.78 -7.29 3.80
CA VAL A 551 -5.05 -8.02 2.75
C VAL A 551 -4.71 -9.45 3.18
N LEU A 552 -4.07 -9.64 4.33
CA LEU A 552 -3.45 -10.93 4.66
C LEU A 552 -4.48 -12.02 5.02
N THR A 553 -5.69 -11.67 5.45
CA THR A 553 -6.76 -12.64 5.76
C THR A 553 -7.11 -13.52 4.56
N SER A 554 -7.20 -12.98 3.33
CA SER A 554 -7.69 -13.73 2.17
C SER A 554 -7.15 -13.29 0.79
N ARG A 555 -6.23 -12.32 0.73
CA ARG A 555 -5.71 -11.72 -0.52
C ARG A 555 -4.18 -11.89 -0.63
N THR A 556 -3.66 -13.00 -0.14
CA THR A 556 -2.26 -13.40 -0.38
C THR A 556 -2.12 -14.17 -1.69
N ALA A 557 -0.90 -14.26 -2.23
CA ALA A 557 -0.61 -14.98 -3.48
C ALA A 557 -1.13 -16.42 -3.51
N GLN A 558 -1.05 -17.16 -2.39
CA GLN A 558 -1.56 -18.53 -2.32
C GLN A 558 -3.09 -18.59 -2.15
N ASP A 559 -3.70 -17.66 -1.40
CA ASP A 559 -5.18 -17.56 -1.32
C ASP A 559 -5.80 -17.24 -2.69
N ILE A 560 -5.12 -16.42 -3.49
CA ILE A 560 -5.52 -16.03 -4.86
C ILE A 560 -5.31 -17.18 -5.84
N ALA A 561 -4.12 -17.81 -5.83
CA ALA A 561 -3.82 -18.95 -6.69
C ALA A 561 -4.80 -20.11 -6.45
N LEU A 562 -5.17 -20.39 -5.19
CA LEU A 562 -6.21 -21.36 -4.86
C LEU A 562 -7.56 -21.01 -5.49
N ARG A 563 -8.03 -19.76 -5.38
CA ARG A 563 -9.28 -19.32 -6.02
C ARG A 563 -9.25 -19.48 -7.55
N MET A 564 -8.10 -19.24 -8.19
CA MET A 564 -7.95 -19.41 -9.64
C MET A 564 -7.94 -20.90 -10.05
N LEU A 565 -7.26 -21.76 -9.29
CA LEU A 565 -7.26 -23.21 -9.53
C LEU A 565 -8.66 -23.80 -9.35
N ASP A 566 -9.39 -23.40 -8.30
CA ASP A 566 -10.76 -23.85 -8.05
C ASP A 566 -11.73 -23.40 -9.13
N ALA A 567 -11.63 -22.15 -9.59
CA ALA A 567 -12.39 -21.65 -10.73
C ALA A 567 -12.08 -22.40 -12.04
N ALA A 568 -10.85 -22.90 -12.20
CA ALA A 568 -10.41 -23.73 -13.31
C ALA A 568 -10.70 -25.24 -13.12
N GLY A 569 -11.24 -25.66 -11.97
CA GLY A 569 -11.49 -27.08 -11.66
C GLY A 569 -10.22 -27.91 -11.43
N VAL A 570 -9.08 -27.27 -11.15
CA VAL A 570 -7.78 -27.90 -10.90
C VAL A 570 -7.63 -28.16 -9.41
N ASP A 571 -7.42 -29.41 -9.00
CA ASP A 571 -7.15 -29.74 -7.59
C ASP A 571 -5.63 -29.80 -7.31
N PRO A 572 -5.06 -28.85 -6.56
CA PRO A 572 -3.66 -28.92 -6.12
C PRO A 572 -3.39 -29.97 -5.02
N GLY A 573 -4.41 -30.69 -4.53
CA GLY A 573 -4.22 -31.75 -3.54
C GLY A 573 -3.75 -31.29 -2.15
N VAL A 574 -3.88 -29.99 -1.84
CA VAL A 574 -3.63 -29.46 -0.49
C VAL A 574 -4.92 -29.38 0.33
N PRO A 575 -4.87 -29.44 1.68
CA PRO A 575 -6.06 -29.31 2.51
C PRO A 575 -6.80 -27.99 2.28
N ARG A 576 -8.13 -28.08 2.09
CA ARG A 576 -9.02 -26.96 1.73
C ARG A 576 -9.78 -26.34 2.91
N GLY A 577 -9.69 -26.94 4.10
CA GLY A 577 -10.38 -26.47 5.31
C GLY A 577 -9.65 -25.33 6.02
N THR A 578 -10.41 -24.42 6.63
CA THR A 578 -9.86 -23.44 7.56
C THR A 578 -9.23 -24.17 8.77
N PRO A 579 -7.97 -23.89 9.14
CA PRO A 579 -7.33 -24.60 10.24
C PRO A 579 -8.01 -24.38 11.60
N ARG A 580 -8.20 -25.45 12.37
CA ARG A 580 -8.81 -25.37 13.72
C ARG A 580 -7.87 -24.77 14.76
N VAL A 581 -8.44 -23.94 15.63
CA VAL A 581 -7.78 -23.22 16.72
C VAL A 581 -8.41 -23.59 18.06
N ALA A 582 -7.60 -24.07 19.01
CA ALA A 582 -8.05 -24.32 20.38
C ALA A 582 -7.52 -23.23 21.32
N LEU A 583 -8.43 -22.61 22.08
CA LEU A 583 -8.12 -21.67 23.14
C LEU A 583 -8.34 -22.37 24.49
N VAL A 584 -7.28 -22.47 25.28
CA VAL A 584 -7.23 -23.16 26.58
C VAL A 584 -7.47 -22.16 27.71
N ALA A 585 -8.44 -22.42 28.58
CA ALA A 585 -8.77 -21.55 29.71
C ALA A 585 -8.89 -22.33 31.03
N ASN A 586 -8.18 -21.89 32.05
CA ASN A 586 -8.29 -22.44 33.42
C ASN A 586 -9.58 -21.99 34.15
N ARG A 587 -10.19 -20.92 33.66
CA ARG A 587 -11.40 -20.31 34.23
C ARG A 587 -12.17 -19.64 33.12
N VAL A 588 -13.45 -20.00 32.97
CA VAL A 588 -14.32 -19.43 31.93
C VAL A 588 -15.51 -18.71 32.55
N ASP A 589 -15.46 -17.38 32.53
CA ASP A 589 -16.58 -16.51 32.89
C ASP A 589 -17.44 -16.14 31.67
N GLU A 590 -18.51 -15.38 31.91
CA GLU A 590 -19.49 -15.02 30.89
C GLU A 590 -18.95 -14.01 29.86
N GLN A 591 -17.98 -13.17 30.25
CA GLN A 591 -17.30 -12.26 29.33
C GLN A 591 -16.41 -13.06 28.37
N LEU A 592 -15.56 -13.96 28.89
CA LEU A 592 -14.66 -14.76 28.05
C LEU A 592 -15.44 -15.67 27.06
N ARG A 593 -16.60 -16.22 27.45
CA ARG A 593 -17.48 -16.95 26.50
C ARG A 593 -17.91 -16.08 25.32
N ARG A 594 -18.25 -14.81 25.57
CA ARG A 594 -18.70 -13.88 24.53
C ARG A 594 -17.54 -13.43 23.65
N GLU A 595 -16.40 -13.09 24.23
CA GLU A 595 -15.19 -12.69 23.51
C GLU A 595 -14.68 -13.80 22.57
N VAL A 596 -14.74 -15.07 22.99
CA VAL A 596 -14.38 -16.21 22.14
C VAL A 596 -15.48 -16.53 21.11
N ALA A 597 -16.76 -16.41 21.47
CA ALA A 597 -17.87 -16.60 20.52
C ALA A 597 -18.02 -15.45 19.49
N ALA A 598 -17.36 -14.31 19.72
CA ALA A 598 -17.32 -13.15 18.84
C ALA A 598 -16.06 -13.09 17.96
N GLN A 599 -15.22 -14.14 17.93
CA GLN A 599 -14.06 -14.15 17.05
C GLN A 599 -14.46 -14.13 15.57
N SER A 600 -13.81 -13.27 14.78
CA SER A 600 -13.96 -13.19 13.32
C SER A 600 -13.33 -14.37 12.58
N TYR A 601 -12.52 -15.17 13.28
CA TYR A 601 -12.00 -16.45 12.80
C TYR A 601 -13.01 -17.57 13.08
N PRO A 602 -13.45 -18.37 12.08
CA PRO A 602 -14.63 -19.23 12.24
C PRO A 602 -14.37 -20.55 12.98
N GLU A 603 -13.14 -21.08 12.93
CA GLU A 603 -12.81 -22.41 13.47
C GLU A 603 -12.10 -22.33 14.83
N VAL A 604 -12.78 -21.70 15.81
CA VAL A 604 -12.27 -21.51 17.18
C VAL A 604 -13.07 -22.35 18.19
N GLU A 605 -12.37 -23.11 19.03
CA GLU A 605 -12.97 -23.84 20.15
C GLU A 605 -12.34 -23.46 21.50
N LEU A 606 -13.18 -23.30 22.53
CA LEU A 606 -12.77 -23.02 23.91
C LEU A 606 -12.74 -24.33 24.72
N VAL A 607 -11.61 -24.65 25.32
CA VAL A 607 -11.38 -25.89 26.10
C VAL A 607 -10.84 -25.58 27.49
N GLY A 608 -11.06 -26.50 28.43
CA GLY A 608 -10.45 -26.43 29.76
C GLY A 608 -8.96 -26.76 29.72
N ASP A 609 -8.20 -26.36 30.75
CA ASP A 609 -6.80 -26.78 30.91
C ASP A 609 -6.64 -28.19 31.53
N ASP A 610 -7.75 -28.85 31.85
CA ASP A 610 -7.86 -30.28 32.15
C ASP A 610 -8.07 -31.17 30.91
N ALA A 611 -8.09 -30.58 29.71
CA ALA A 611 -8.26 -31.32 28.45
C ALA A 611 -7.07 -32.25 28.14
N ASP A 612 -7.38 -33.44 27.60
CA ASP A 612 -6.35 -34.41 27.23
C ASP A 612 -5.61 -34.02 25.94
N ALA A 613 -4.28 -34.06 25.99
CA ALA A 613 -3.44 -33.65 24.86
C ALA A 613 -3.57 -34.57 23.63
N GLU A 614 -3.79 -35.88 23.83
CA GLU A 614 -3.97 -36.81 22.71
C GLU A 614 -5.37 -36.64 22.09
N GLU A 615 -6.40 -36.35 22.89
CA GLU A 615 -7.72 -35.98 22.36
C GLU A 615 -7.63 -34.72 21.50
N LEU A 616 -6.97 -33.66 21.98
CA LEU A 616 -6.76 -32.43 21.21
C LEU A 616 -5.96 -32.67 19.92
N LEU A 617 -4.89 -33.46 19.97
CA LEU A 617 -4.13 -33.84 18.77
C LEU A 617 -4.99 -34.67 17.78
N SER A 618 -5.89 -35.52 18.28
CA SER A 618 -6.81 -36.31 17.44
C SER A 618 -7.88 -35.48 16.72
N ARG A 619 -8.09 -34.23 17.12
CA ARG A 619 -9.08 -33.28 16.56
C ARG A 619 -8.55 -32.46 15.38
N GLU A 620 -7.34 -32.74 14.90
CA GLU A 620 -6.67 -32.00 13.80
C GLU A 620 -6.51 -30.48 14.08
N ILE A 621 -6.35 -30.12 15.35
CA ILE A 621 -6.06 -28.74 15.77
C ILE A 621 -4.68 -28.33 15.23
N ARG A 622 -4.63 -27.22 14.49
CA ARG A 622 -3.37 -26.68 13.94
C ARG A 622 -2.71 -25.68 14.89
N TYR A 623 -3.50 -24.93 15.65
CA TYR A 623 -3.02 -23.89 16.55
C TYR A 623 -3.65 -24.01 17.94
N ILE A 624 -2.83 -23.84 18.98
CA ILE A 624 -3.26 -23.88 20.38
C ILE A 624 -2.70 -22.68 21.14
N GLY A 625 -3.53 -22.01 21.93
CA GLY A 625 -3.14 -20.86 22.74
C GLY A 625 -3.85 -20.86 24.09
N ARG A 626 -3.42 -20.02 25.03
CA ARG A 626 -4.18 -19.80 26.27
C ARG A 626 -4.96 -18.49 26.22
N VAL A 627 -6.06 -18.46 26.97
CA VAL A 627 -6.81 -17.26 27.33
C VAL A 627 -7.22 -17.33 28.80
N ASP A 628 -7.43 -16.19 29.44
CA ASP A 628 -7.69 -16.08 30.88
C ASP A 628 -8.78 -15.04 31.24
N THR A 629 -8.99 -14.78 32.54
CA THR A 629 -9.95 -13.78 33.05
C THR A 629 -9.31 -12.44 33.43
N GLU A 630 -8.00 -12.28 33.21
CA GLU A 630 -7.25 -11.06 33.52
C GLU A 630 -7.06 -10.20 32.25
N HIS A 631 -7.32 -10.77 31.07
CA HIS A 631 -7.35 -10.11 29.77
C HIS A 631 -8.77 -10.00 29.17
N SER A 632 -8.97 -9.02 28.30
CA SER A 632 -10.13 -8.92 27.39
C SER A 632 -9.65 -9.18 25.96
N TYR A 633 -10.41 -9.95 25.18
CA TYR A 633 -10.07 -10.32 23.80
C TYR A 633 -11.01 -9.68 22.79
N GLY A 634 -10.45 -8.97 21.81
CA GLY A 634 -11.16 -8.39 20.67
C GLY A 634 -11.51 -9.43 19.62
N GLU A 635 -12.48 -9.11 18.75
CA GLU A 635 -12.99 -10.01 17.71
C GLU A 635 -11.90 -10.54 16.75
N ASN A 636 -10.78 -9.82 16.54
CA ASN A 636 -9.73 -10.26 15.62
C ASN A 636 -8.51 -10.89 16.32
N TYR A 637 -8.59 -11.16 17.63
CA TYR A 637 -7.50 -11.74 18.43
C TYR A 637 -6.86 -12.97 17.79
N VAL A 638 -7.67 -13.95 17.38
CA VAL A 638 -7.21 -15.14 16.66
C VAL A 638 -6.81 -14.79 15.22
N MET A 639 -7.62 -13.99 14.51
CA MET A 639 -7.43 -13.68 13.09
C MET A 639 -6.04 -13.08 12.81
N ASP A 640 -5.60 -12.11 13.61
CA ASP A 640 -4.32 -11.43 13.40
C ASP A 640 -3.12 -12.33 13.75
N ARG A 641 -3.29 -13.22 14.73
CA ARG A 641 -2.29 -14.24 15.09
C ARG A 641 -2.16 -15.31 13.99
N ILE A 642 -3.27 -15.69 13.35
CA ILE A 642 -3.25 -16.57 12.16
C ILE A 642 -2.62 -15.85 10.96
N ASN A 643 -2.92 -14.56 10.75
CA ASN A 643 -2.31 -13.76 9.70
C ASN A 643 -0.79 -13.63 9.89
N ALA A 644 -0.30 -13.50 11.12
CA ALA A 644 1.14 -13.52 11.41
C ALA A 644 1.84 -14.82 11.00
N PHE A 645 1.17 -15.98 11.11
CA PHE A 645 1.69 -17.25 10.58
C PHE A 645 1.73 -17.31 9.04
N LYS A 646 1.01 -16.43 8.31
CA LYS A 646 1.11 -16.32 6.83
C LYS A 646 2.39 -15.65 6.34
N TYR A 647 3.05 -14.83 7.17
CA TYR A 647 4.32 -14.15 6.82
C TYR A 647 5.49 -14.46 7.76
N THR A 648 5.29 -15.30 8.78
CA THR A 648 6.37 -15.83 9.62
C THR A 648 6.30 -17.35 9.74
N ASN A 649 7.46 -17.98 9.84
CA ASN A 649 7.66 -19.41 10.13
C ASN A 649 7.99 -19.61 11.62
N SER A 650 7.25 -18.93 12.49
CA SER A 650 7.45 -18.90 13.95
C SER A 650 6.79 -20.10 14.64
N ASP A 651 7.30 -20.49 15.80
CA ASP A 651 6.69 -21.49 16.68
C ASP A 651 5.43 -20.95 17.37
N PHE A 652 5.42 -19.64 17.65
CA PHE A 652 4.31 -18.92 18.26
C PHE A 652 4.15 -17.49 17.75
N VAL A 653 2.96 -16.93 17.95
CA VAL A 653 2.67 -15.50 17.82
C VAL A 653 2.11 -15.00 19.16
N THR A 654 2.78 -14.00 19.72
CA THR A 654 2.46 -13.35 21.00
C THR A 654 2.08 -11.89 20.76
N GLN A 655 1.73 -11.20 21.82
CA GLN A 655 1.71 -9.75 21.91
C GLN A 655 2.55 -9.39 23.12
N SER A 656 3.79 -8.95 22.88
CA SER A 656 4.74 -8.58 23.94
C SER A 656 5.17 -7.11 23.87
N SER A 657 4.49 -6.33 23.02
CA SER A 657 4.39 -4.88 23.16
C SER A 657 3.23 -4.50 24.08
N THR A 658 3.28 -3.31 24.68
CA THR A 658 2.26 -2.78 25.59
C THR A 658 1.91 -1.33 25.23
N LEU A 659 0.82 -0.81 25.80
CA LEU A 659 0.48 0.61 25.70
C LEU A 659 0.93 1.37 26.95
N ARG A 660 1.71 2.43 26.73
CA ARG A 660 2.23 3.31 27.77
C ARG A 660 2.13 4.75 27.31
N GLU A 661 1.46 5.60 28.10
CA GLU A 661 1.31 7.04 27.78
C GLU A 661 0.77 7.22 26.34
N GLU A 662 -0.24 6.42 25.98
CA GLU A 662 -0.88 6.31 24.65
C GLU A 662 0.07 5.94 23.48
N ARG A 663 1.25 5.41 23.77
CA ARG A 663 2.24 4.97 22.78
C ARG A 663 2.53 3.48 22.91
N ILE A 664 3.00 2.88 21.83
CA ILE A 664 3.41 1.48 21.78
C ILE A 664 4.84 1.38 22.36
N ASP A 665 5.00 0.59 23.42
CA ASP A 665 6.29 0.28 24.07
C ASP A 665 6.60 -1.22 23.89
N GLY A 666 7.88 -1.57 23.75
CA GLY A 666 8.34 -2.94 23.48
C GLY A 666 8.22 -3.41 22.01
N PRO A 667 8.44 -4.71 21.73
CA PRO A 667 8.53 -5.25 20.37
C PRO A 667 7.16 -5.37 19.68
N ALA A 668 6.91 -4.51 18.68
CA ALA A 668 5.76 -4.59 17.80
C ALA A 668 6.21 -4.90 16.36
N HIS A 669 5.59 -5.90 15.74
CA HIS A 669 5.98 -6.49 14.45
C HIS A 669 7.44 -6.98 14.38
N GLU A 670 7.94 -7.55 15.48
CA GLU A 670 9.33 -8.00 15.66
C GLU A 670 9.41 -9.46 16.10
N PHE A 671 10.54 -10.13 15.80
CA PHE A 671 10.79 -11.50 16.26
C PHE A 671 11.22 -11.51 17.74
N VAL A 672 10.73 -12.49 18.51
CA VAL A 672 10.91 -12.58 19.97
C VAL A 672 11.21 -13.99 20.45
N GLN A 673 11.89 -14.11 21.60
CA GLN A 673 12.23 -15.40 22.24
C GLN A 673 11.40 -15.68 23.49
N HIS A 674 10.47 -14.79 23.82
CA HIS A 674 9.61 -14.85 24.99
C HIS A 674 8.17 -14.60 24.54
N ALA A 675 7.24 -15.23 25.24
CA ALA A 675 5.80 -15.18 24.96
C ALA A 675 5.05 -14.90 26.25
N GLU A 676 3.90 -14.23 26.16
CA GLU A 676 3.01 -14.04 27.30
C GLU A 676 1.84 -15.02 27.18
N PRO A 677 1.72 -16.05 28.06
CA PRO A 677 0.84 -17.19 27.83
C PRO A 677 -0.61 -16.80 27.51
N GLY A 678 -1.19 -15.85 28.25
CA GLY A 678 -2.58 -15.40 28.10
C GLY A 678 -2.90 -14.66 26.80
N VAL A 679 -1.89 -14.30 25.98
CA VAL A 679 -2.08 -13.60 24.70
C VAL A 679 -1.32 -14.25 23.54
N THR A 680 -0.92 -15.53 23.70
CA THR A 680 -0.08 -16.27 22.74
C THR A 680 -0.82 -17.42 22.06
N LEU A 681 -0.56 -17.59 20.76
CA LEU A 681 -1.00 -18.72 19.94
C LEU A 681 0.22 -19.48 19.37
N HIS A 682 0.27 -20.80 19.54
CA HIS A 682 1.36 -21.68 19.08
C HIS A 682 0.94 -22.53 17.88
N SER A 683 1.87 -22.85 16.97
CA SER A 683 1.66 -23.90 15.96
C SER A 683 1.88 -25.28 16.59
N VAL A 684 0.82 -26.09 16.65
CA VAL A 684 0.84 -27.46 17.18
C VAL A 684 1.88 -28.32 16.47
N ARG A 685 2.01 -28.16 15.15
CA ARG A 685 2.99 -28.88 14.34
C ARG A 685 4.43 -28.52 14.70
N ARG A 686 4.71 -27.27 15.05
CA ARG A 686 6.06 -26.79 15.35
C ARG A 686 6.49 -27.08 16.79
N VAL A 687 5.58 -26.94 17.76
CA VAL A 687 5.88 -27.24 19.18
C VAL A 687 5.73 -28.73 19.53
N GLY A 688 5.00 -29.49 18.71
CA GLY A 688 4.79 -30.93 18.89
C GLY A 688 3.91 -31.29 20.10
N GLY A 689 3.73 -32.59 20.32
CA GLY A 689 2.86 -33.09 21.39
C GLY A 689 3.33 -32.75 22.81
N ASP A 690 4.64 -32.61 23.03
CA ASP A 690 5.17 -32.10 24.31
C ASP A 690 4.88 -30.61 24.49
N GLY A 691 5.09 -29.78 23.47
CA GLY A 691 4.75 -28.36 23.53
C GLY A 691 3.24 -28.10 23.73
N VAL A 692 2.36 -28.97 23.22
CA VAL A 692 0.92 -28.95 23.52
C VAL A 692 0.66 -29.19 25.01
N ARG A 693 1.37 -30.15 25.63
CA ARG A 693 1.26 -30.43 27.08
C ARG A 693 1.80 -29.28 27.93
N ASP A 694 2.84 -28.60 27.47
CA ASP A 694 3.40 -27.41 28.15
C ASP A 694 2.40 -26.23 28.09
N VAL A 695 1.81 -25.96 26.92
CA VAL A 695 0.74 -24.94 26.76
C VAL A 695 -0.48 -25.25 27.63
N LEU A 696 -0.87 -26.53 27.77
CA LEU A 696 -1.92 -26.96 28.71
C LEU A 696 -1.57 -26.68 30.19
N ARG A 697 -0.29 -26.69 30.59
CA ARG A 697 0.14 -26.31 31.95
C ARG A 697 0.25 -24.81 32.19
N GLY A 698 0.30 -23.99 31.15
CA GLY A 698 0.66 -22.56 31.27
C GLY A 698 2.14 -22.26 31.01
N GLU A 699 2.88 -23.25 30.51
CA GLU A 699 4.32 -23.17 30.22
C GLU A 699 4.54 -22.80 28.74
N ILE A 700 5.60 -22.05 28.45
CA ILE A 700 6.01 -21.74 27.07
C ILE A 700 7.03 -22.80 26.62
N PRO A 701 6.81 -23.50 25.48
CA PRO A 701 7.71 -24.56 25.02
C PRO A 701 9.17 -24.12 24.90
N ALA A 702 10.07 -24.91 25.48
CA ALA A 702 11.45 -24.50 25.70
C ALA A 702 12.23 -24.25 24.39
N GLY A 703 12.82 -23.05 24.26
CA GLY A 703 13.63 -22.65 23.11
C GLY A 703 12.84 -22.15 21.89
N ALA A 704 11.50 -22.18 21.94
CA ALA A 704 10.65 -21.71 20.86
C ALA A 704 10.96 -20.26 20.44
N GLN A 705 10.91 -19.98 19.14
CA GLN A 705 11.11 -18.66 18.54
C GLN A 705 9.77 -18.15 17.99
N GLY A 706 9.41 -16.91 18.33
CA GLY A 706 8.11 -16.35 18.05
C GLY A 706 8.13 -15.00 17.34
N TYR A 707 6.94 -14.46 17.14
CA TYR A 707 6.70 -13.13 16.58
C TYR A 707 5.74 -12.35 17.48
N SER A 708 6.00 -11.05 17.67
CA SER A 708 5.20 -10.17 18.54
C SER A 708 4.40 -9.17 17.72
N LEU A 709 3.08 -9.19 17.88
CA LEU A 709 2.16 -8.21 17.30
C LEU A 709 2.13 -6.89 18.13
N PRO A 710 1.63 -5.79 17.55
CA PRO A 710 1.26 -4.57 18.28
C PRO A 710 0.21 -4.83 19.38
N PRO A 711 0.00 -3.89 20.31
CA PRO A 711 -0.78 -4.11 21.53
C PRO A 711 -2.30 -3.91 21.31
N PHE A 712 -2.87 -4.68 20.38
CA PHE A 712 -4.28 -4.62 19.99
C PHE A 712 -4.92 -6.01 19.94
N GLU A 713 -6.25 -6.06 19.96
CA GLU A 713 -7.08 -7.28 20.06
C GLU A 713 -6.86 -8.15 21.33
N ALA A 714 -5.86 -7.87 22.17
CA ALA A 714 -5.87 -8.25 23.59
C ALA A 714 -5.36 -7.12 24.48
N GLY A 715 -5.82 -7.06 25.72
CA GLY A 715 -5.36 -6.10 26.73
C GLY A 715 -5.90 -6.43 28.13
N PRO A 716 -5.40 -5.77 29.19
CA PRO A 716 -5.80 -6.07 30.57
C PRO A 716 -7.29 -5.76 30.80
N ARG A 717 -8.01 -6.71 31.41
CA ARG A 717 -9.43 -6.62 31.70
C ARG A 717 -9.70 -5.59 32.80
N LEU A 718 -10.55 -4.61 32.52
CA LEU A 718 -10.93 -3.60 33.51
C LEU A 718 -11.82 -4.22 34.59
N SER A 719 -11.49 -3.95 35.86
CA SER A 719 -12.19 -4.53 37.02
C SER A 719 -13.71 -4.26 36.99
N PRO A 720 -14.58 -5.19 37.43
CA PRO A 720 -16.05 -5.05 37.37
C PRO A 720 -16.70 -3.84 38.08
N GLY A 721 -15.93 -2.98 38.77
CA GLY A 721 -16.40 -1.70 39.31
C GLY A 721 -16.05 -0.47 38.44
N ALA A 722 -15.35 -0.67 37.32
CA ALA A 722 -15.07 0.36 36.32
C ALA A 722 -16.19 0.43 35.27
N ALA A 723 -16.66 -0.73 34.77
CA ALA A 723 -17.73 -0.80 33.76
C ALA A 723 -19.10 -0.30 34.27
N ASP A 724 -19.41 -0.51 35.56
CA ASP A 724 -20.62 0.04 36.20
C ASP A 724 -20.59 1.58 36.34
N ARG A 725 -19.43 2.21 36.10
CA ARG A 725 -19.40 3.62 35.72
C ARG A 725 -19.68 3.71 34.22
N VAL A 726 -20.95 3.71 33.86
CA VAL A 726 -21.39 4.40 32.63
C VAL A 726 -20.73 5.79 32.68
N PRO A 727 -19.82 6.14 31.75
CA PRO A 727 -19.10 7.39 31.87
C PRO A 727 -20.08 8.56 31.87
N SER A 728 -19.81 9.60 32.67
CA SER A 728 -20.53 10.88 32.58
C SER A 728 -20.08 11.60 31.31
N GLY A 729 -20.45 11.03 30.16
CA GLY A 729 -19.90 11.33 28.85
C GLY A 729 -19.96 12.82 28.55
N VAL A 730 -18.79 13.45 28.41
CA VAL A 730 -18.53 14.89 28.31
C VAL A 730 -19.62 15.73 28.98
N GLU A 731 -19.47 16.05 30.27
CA GLU A 731 -20.52 16.67 31.09
C GLU A 731 -21.14 17.94 30.46
N THR A 732 -20.32 18.73 29.75
CA THR A 732 -20.74 19.83 28.89
C THR A 732 -20.03 19.72 27.53
N PRO A 733 -20.60 19.03 26.53
CA PRO A 733 -19.99 18.93 25.21
C PRO A 733 -20.21 20.22 24.41
N VAL A 734 -19.25 20.60 23.56
CA VAL A 734 -19.35 21.82 22.74
C VAL A 734 -20.09 21.60 21.42
N LEU A 735 -20.07 20.37 20.92
CA LEU A 735 -20.71 19.96 19.67
C LEU A 735 -21.33 18.56 19.81
N SER A 736 -22.58 18.40 19.38
CA SER A 736 -23.22 17.10 19.16
C SER A 736 -23.09 16.70 17.69
N ILE A 737 -22.32 15.64 17.40
CA ILE A 737 -22.18 15.08 16.05
C ILE A 737 -23.17 13.92 15.92
N ILE A 738 -24.20 14.09 15.08
CA ILE A 738 -25.27 13.10 14.89
C ILE A 738 -24.96 12.22 13.67
N VAL A 739 -24.78 10.93 13.91
CA VAL A 739 -24.38 9.94 12.89
C VAL A 739 -25.55 8.97 12.62
N PRO A 740 -26.30 9.15 11.52
CA PRO A 740 -27.41 8.26 11.16
C PRO A 740 -26.91 7.03 10.40
N ILE A 741 -27.18 5.84 10.94
CA ILE A 741 -26.51 4.60 10.54
C ILE A 741 -27.54 3.58 10.04
N TYR A 742 -27.23 2.90 8.94
CA TYR A 742 -27.96 1.72 8.48
C TYR A 742 -27.05 0.86 7.58
N ASN A 743 -26.76 -0.37 8.00
CA ASN A 743 -25.85 -1.32 7.33
C ASN A 743 -24.52 -0.68 6.88
N ALA A 744 -23.81 -0.04 7.81
CA ALA A 744 -22.68 0.85 7.52
C ALA A 744 -21.55 0.82 8.57
N GLY A 745 -21.51 -0.20 9.45
CA GLY A 745 -20.55 -0.31 10.56
C GLY A 745 -19.08 -0.26 10.12
N THR A 746 -18.74 -0.83 8.96
CA THR A 746 -17.38 -0.71 8.39
C THR A 746 -17.02 0.74 8.10
N PHE A 747 -17.86 1.47 7.36
CA PHE A 747 -17.60 2.87 7.02
C PHE A 747 -17.62 3.78 8.26
N LEU A 748 -18.48 3.50 9.25
CA LEU A 748 -18.46 4.17 10.54
C LEU A 748 -17.07 4.11 11.19
N LEU A 749 -16.45 2.93 11.20
CA LEU A 749 -15.12 2.68 11.77
C LEU A 749 -13.96 3.21 10.92
N THR A 750 -14.09 3.26 9.58
CA THR A 750 -12.96 3.60 8.68
C THR A 750 -13.02 4.97 8.03
N LYS A 751 -14.19 5.63 8.02
CA LYS A 751 -14.41 6.99 7.46
C LYS A 751 -14.86 7.96 8.54
N CYS A 752 -16.10 7.79 9.03
CA CYS A 752 -16.74 8.77 9.89
C CYS A 752 -15.97 9.01 11.20
N LEU A 753 -15.76 7.99 12.04
CA LEU A 753 -15.08 8.16 13.33
C LEU A 753 -13.62 8.63 13.17
N PRO A 754 -12.77 8.02 12.30
CA PRO A 754 -11.42 8.54 12.06
C PRO A 754 -11.39 9.98 11.58
N SER A 755 -12.42 10.47 10.87
CA SER A 755 -12.50 11.89 10.49
C SER A 755 -12.85 12.82 11.66
N ILE A 756 -13.63 12.33 12.65
CA ILE A 756 -13.93 13.09 13.87
C ILE A 756 -12.68 13.18 14.76
N GLU A 757 -11.90 12.09 14.92
CA GLU A 757 -10.67 12.09 15.73
C GLU A 757 -9.54 12.99 15.19
N ARG A 758 -9.62 13.44 13.93
CA ARG A 758 -8.69 14.42 13.33
C ARG A 758 -9.01 15.88 13.68
N ASN A 759 -9.88 16.11 14.67
CA ASN A 759 -10.15 17.44 15.20
C ASN A 759 -9.43 17.59 16.55
N ALA A 760 -8.70 18.69 16.74
CA ALA A 760 -7.97 18.97 17.97
C ALA A 760 -8.91 19.01 19.20
N ARG A 761 -10.19 19.35 18.99
CA ARG A 761 -11.23 19.39 20.02
C ARG A 761 -12.08 18.12 20.09
N ALA A 762 -11.66 17.01 19.48
CA ALA A 762 -12.41 15.75 19.49
C ALA A 762 -12.75 15.22 20.90
N ALA A 763 -12.00 15.61 21.94
CA ALA A 763 -12.31 15.31 23.35
C ALA A 763 -13.50 16.11 23.93
N GLU A 764 -13.86 17.25 23.32
CA GLU A 764 -14.96 18.13 23.74
C GLU A 764 -16.32 17.78 23.06
N PHE A 765 -16.31 16.87 22.09
CA PHE A 765 -17.49 16.50 21.31
C PHE A 765 -18.29 15.36 21.98
N GLU A 766 -19.60 15.30 21.74
CA GLU A 766 -20.37 14.06 21.91
C GLU A 766 -20.80 13.51 20.55
N ILE A 767 -20.72 12.19 20.38
CA ILE A 767 -21.00 11.50 19.12
C ILE A 767 -22.25 10.63 19.33
N LEU A 768 -23.29 10.89 18.54
CA LEU A 768 -24.60 10.28 18.69
C LEU A 768 -24.85 9.29 17.55
N LEU A 769 -24.50 8.02 17.80
CA LEU A 769 -24.69 6.93 16.84
C LEU A 769 -26.15 6.50 16.85
N VAL A 770 -26.88 6.73 15.76
CA VAL A 770 -28.29 6.36 15.68
C VAL A 770 -28.51 5.36 14.55
N ASP A 771 -28.49 4.08 14.92
CA ASP A 771 -28.78 2.94 14.05
C ASP A 771 -30.29 2.87 13.77
N ASP A 772 -30.67 2.99 12.50
CA ASP A 772 -32.05 2.96 11.99
C ASP A 772 -32.66 1.54 11.99
N GLY A 773 -32.03 0.59 12.65
CA GLY A 773 -32.44 -0.81 12.71
C GLY A 773 -31.76 -1.65 11.64
N SER A 774 -30.43 -1.66 11.64
CA SER A 774 -29.59 -2.41 10.69
C SER A 774 -29.90 -3.91 10.68
N THR A 775 -29.66 -4.53 9.53
CA THR A 775 -30.02 -5.91 9.20
C THR A 775 -28.82 -6.82 8.95
N ASP A 776 -27.60 -6.28 8.95
CA ASP A 776 -26.34 -7.02 8.85
C ASP A 776 -25.87 -7.68 10.17
N GLY A 777 -26.51 -7.34 11.29
CA GLY A 777 -26.18 -7.82 12.64
C GLY A 777 -24.94 -7.13 13.24
N THR A 778 -23.89 -6.94 12.44
CA THR A 778 -22.62 -6.31 12.84
C THR A 778 -22.80 -4.84 13.18
N THR A 779 -23.44 -4.03 12.33
CA THR A 779 -23.51 -2.55 12.50
C THR A 779 -24.14 -2.16 13.83
N ALA A 780 -25.25 -2.80 14.21
CA ALA A 780 -25.93 -2.53 15.47
C ALA A 780 -25.09 -2.96 16.70
N GLN A 781 -24.24 -3.98 16.54
CA GLN A 781 -23.32 -4.43 17.59
C GLN A 781 -22.12 -3.46 17.73
N THR A 782 -21.48 -3.08 16.62
CA THR A 782 -20.43 -2.04 16.57
C THR A 782 -20.88 -0.75 17.27
N CYS A 783 -22.12 -0.30 17.04
CA CYS A 783 -22.67 0.89 17.71
C CYS A 783 -22.74 0.74 19.24
N ARG A 784 -23.11 -0.45 19.75
CA ARG A 784 -23.17 -0.73 21.19
C ARG A 784 -21.79 -0.79 21.82
N ASP A 785 -20.84 -1.46 21.16
CA ASP A 785 -19.48 -1.65 21.68
C ASP A 785 -18.70 -0.33 21.71
N LEU A 786 -18.84 0.51 20.68
CA LEU A 786 -18.31 1.87 20.67
C LEU A 786 -18.85 2.71 21.83
N ALA A 787 -20.16 2.66 22.09
CA ALA A 787 -20.80 3.38 23.21
C ALA A 787 -20.49 2.78 24.60
N ALA A 788 -19.91 1.57 24.67
CA ALA A 788 -19.41 0.97 25.90
C ALA A 788 -17.91 1.26 26.14
N GLN A 789 -17.15 1.55 25.08
CA GLN A 789 -15.70 1.79 25.13
C GLN A 789 -15.33 3.27 25.19
N ASP A 790 -16.08 4.16 24.53
CA ASP A 790 -15.76 5.59 24.44
C ASP A 790 -16.77 6.46 25.22
N PRO A 791 -16.33 7.26 26.21
CA PRO A 791 -17.23 8.12 26.99
C PRO A 791 -17.95 9.20 26.17
N ARG A 792 -17.45 9.57 24.99
CA ARG A 792 -18.06 10.57 24.10
C ARG A 792 -19.22 10.00 23.29
N ILE A 793 -19.25 8.68 23.11
CA ILE A 793 -20.17 7.99 22.20
C ILE A 793 -21.45 7.59 22.95
N ARG A 794 -22.60 7.90 22.37
CA ARG A 794 -23.93 7.47 22.86
C ARG A 794 -24.72 6.86 21.71
N ALA A 795 -25.04 5.58 21.83
CA ALA A 795 -25.79 4.84 20.82
C ALA A 795 -27.30 4.78 21.08
N HIS A 796 -28.08 4.75 20.00
CA HIS A 796 -29.48 4.32 19.98
C HIS A 796 -29.73 3.44 18.76
N CYS A 797 -30.29 2.25 18.97
CA CYS A 797 -30.64 1.32 17.90
C CYS A 797 -32.16 1.16 17.85
N PHE A 798 -32.76 1.36 16.67
CA PHE A 798 -34.17 1.04 16.43
C PHE A 798 -34.37 -0.47 16.21
N GLU A 799 -35.63 -0.91 16.22
CA GLU A 799 -36.01 -2.27 15.78
C GLU A 799 -35.65 -2.48 14.30
N THR A 800 -35.27 -3.71 13.95
CA THR A 800 -34.70 -4.06 12.64
C THR A 800 -35.66 -3.81 11.47
N GLY A 801 -35.13 -3.25 10.38
CA GLY A 801 -35.85 -3.09 9.10
C GLY A 801 -35.72 -1.73 8.42
N GLY A 802 -35.11 -0.73 9.07
CA GLY A 802 -34.94 0.62 8.51
C GLY A 802 -36.21 1.48 8.50
N SER A 803 -36.05 2.79 8.38
CA SER A 803 -37.14 3.74 8.07
C SER A 803 -37.24 4.06 6.58
N GLY A 804 -36.25 3.65 5.78
CA GLY A 804 -36.12 4.00 4.37
C GLY A 804 -35.55 5.40 4.10
N SER A 805 -35.01 6.08 5.12
CA SER A 805 -34.41 7.43 5.02
C SER A 805 -33.49 7.74 6.21
N ALA A 806 -32.48 8.60 6.04
CA ALA A 806 -31.68 9.10 7.17
C ALA A 806 -32.48 10.03 8.14
N SER A 807 -33.74 10.36 7.83
CA SER A 807 -34.54 11.32 8.59
C SER A 807 -34.86 10.87 10.03
N ARG A 808 -35.37 9.65 10.21
CA ARG A 808 -35.71 9.10 11.54
C ARG A 808 -34.50 9.09 12.49
N PRO A 809 -33.32 8.56 12.10
CA PRO A 809 -32.15 8.59 12.98
C PRO A 809 -31.61 10.01 13.22
N ARG A 810 -31.63 10.92 12.21
CA ARG A 810 -31.24 12.33 12.45
C ARG A 810 -32.18 13.06 13.40
N ASN A 811 -33.51 12.91 13.22
CA ASN A 811 -34.52 13.44 14.14
C ASN A 811 -34.29 12.95 15.57
N LYS A 812 -33.98 11.66 15.72
CA LYS A 812 -33.71 11.06 17.03
C LYS A 812 -32.39 11.54 17.65
N GLY A 813 -31.38 11.80 16.84
CA GLY A 813 -30.13 12.44 17.26
C GLY A 813 -30.34 13.87 17.79
N ILE A 814 -31.19 14.68 17.14
CA ILE A 814 -31.54 16.04 17.61
C ILE A 814 -32.17 15.96 19.02
N GLU A 815 -33.04 14.99 19.27
CA GLU A 815 -33.64 14.76 20.59
C GLU A 815 -32.64 14.25 21.65
N MET A 816 -31.54 13.64 21.23
CA MET A 816 -30.49 13.11 22.11
C MET A 816 -29.37 14.12 22.40
N ALA A 817 -29.23 15.18 21.58
CA ALA A 817 -28.20 16.20 21.69
C ALA A 817 -28.28 16.99 23.01
N ARG A 818 -27.13 17.18 23.67
CA ARG A 818 -26.98 17.96 24.91
C ARG A 818 -26.22 19.26 24.67
N ALA A 819 -25.19 19.23 23.84
CA ALA A 819 -24.33 20.37 23.49
C ALA A 819 -25.13 21.61 23.00
N PRO A 820 -24.58 22.84 23.11
CA PRO A 820 -25.23 24.05 22.63
C PRO A 820 -25.27 24.14 21.09
N ARG A 821 -24.44 23.35 20.40
CA ARG A 821 -24.32 23.30 18.93
C ARG A 821 -24.40 21.86 18.44
N LEU A 822 -24.93 21.65 17.24
CA LEU A 822 -25.01 20.32 16.62
C LEU A 822 -24.63 20.35 15.13
N THR A 823 -24.28 19.18 14.61
CA THR A 823 -24.01 18.88 13.19
C THR A 823 -24.43 17.44 12.88
N PHE A 824 -24.46 17.08 11.60
CA PHE A 824 -24.63 15.69 11.15
C PHE A 824 -23.32 15.18 10.52
N LEU A 825 -23.15 13.87 10.43
CA LEU A 825 -22.15 13.24 9.55
C LEU A 825 -22.64 11.84 9.18
N ASP A 826 -22.77 11.53 7.90
CA ASP A 826 -23.18 10.18 7.46
C ASP A 826 -21.97 9.23 7.52
N PRO A 827 -22.17 7.95 7.89
CA PRO A 827 -21.07 7.03 8.21
C PRO A 827 -20.11 6.77 7.03
N ASP A 828 -20.57 6.99 5.79
CA ASP A 828 -19.82 6.80 4.54
C ASP A 828 -19.05 8.04 4.06
N ASN A 829 -19.10 9.16 4.78
CA ASN A 829 -18.38 10.40 4.47
C ASN A 829 -17.29 10.73 5.50
N GLU A 830 -16.45 11.71 5.19
CA GLU A 830 -15.42 12.24 6.10
C GLU A 830 -15.56 13.76 6.27
N ILE A 831 -15.34 14.28 7.47
CA ILE A 831 -15.00 15.70 7.66
C ILE A 831 -13.50 15.90 7.30
N SER A 832 -13.15 17.09 6.80
CA SER A 832 -11.76 17.48 6.54
C SER A 832 -10.92 17.45 7.83
N ASP A 833 -9.59 17.39 7.68
CA ASP A 833 -8.67 17.62 8.82
C ASP A 833 -9.01 18.95 9.53
N GLY A 834 -9.10 18.93 10.88
CA GLY A 834 -9.55 20.07 11.71
C GLY A 834 -10.92 20.68 11.35
N GLY A 835 -11.75 20.03 10.54
CA GLY A 835 -12.90 20.66 9.88
C GLY A 835 -14.00 21.16 10.82
N TYR A 836 -14.26 20.48 11.93
CA TYR A 836 -15.20 20.95 12.95
C TYR A 836 -14.59 21.99 13.89
N ASP A 837 -13.27 21.97 14.13
CA ASP A 837 -12.58 23.03 14.89
C ASP A 837 -12.75 24.37 14.16
N VAL A 838 -12.41 24.40 12.87
CA VAL A 838 -12.53 25.59 12.01
C VAL A 838 -13.99 26.06 11.90
N LEU A 839 -14.96 25.15 11.78
CA LEU A 839 -16.38 25.54 11.76
C LEU A 839 -16.86 26.07 13.12
N LEU A 840 -16.35 25.57 14.25
CA LEU A 840 -16.68 26.13 15.56
C LEU A 840 -16.10 27.56 15.71
N GLU A 841 -14.81 27.75 15.39
CA GLU A 841 -14.15 29.06 15.42
C GLU A 841 -14.86 30.10 14.54
N LEU A 842 -15.22 29.72 13.31
CA LEU A 842 -15.91 30.62 12.37
C LEU A 842 -17.34 30.96 12.81
N LEU A 843 -18.00 30.12 13.61
CA LEU A 843 -19.28 30.45 14.24
C LEU A 843 -19.09 31.43 15.41
N ASP A 844 -18.09 31.20 16.27
CA ASP A 844 -17.75 32.09 17.38
C ASP A 844 -17.33 33.48 16.88
N GLU A 845 -16.50 33.57 15.83
CA GLU A 845 -16.18 34.83 15.14
C GLU A 845 -17.44 35.52 14.58
N ALA A 846 -18.32 34.77 13.91
CA ALA A 846 -19.53 35.34 13.32
C ALA A 846 -20.48 35.88 14.39
N GLN A 847 -20.62 35.18 15.51
CA GLN A 847 -21.45 35.58 16.65
C GLN A 847 -20.86 36.78 17.41
N ALA A 848 -19.53 36.94 17.42
CA ALA A 848 -18.88 38.14 17.97
C ALA A 848 -19.18 39.42 17.15
N VAL A 849 -19.55 39.28 15.86
CA VAL A 849 -19.95 40.40 14.99
C VAL A 849 -21.46 40.57 14.92
N ASP A 850 -22.23 39.48 14.87
CA ASP A 850 -23.69 39.48 14.81
C ASP A 850 -24.24 38.30 15.66
N PRO A 851 -24.55 38.53 16.95
CA PRO A 851 -24.96 37.48 17.90
C PRO A 851 -26.25 36.73 17.53
N GLU A 852 -27.02 37.20 16.55
CA GLU A 852 -28.21 36.49 16.07
C GLU A 852 -27.88 35.33 15.11
N VAL A 853 -26.65 35.25 14.57
CA VAL A 853 -26.19 34.19 13.66
C VAL A 853 -26.44 32.79 14.24
N GLY A 854 -27.24 32.00 13.53
CA GLY A 854 -27.72 30.68 13.97
C GLY A 854 -26.89 29.49 13.48
N PHE A 855 -26.09 29.64 12.42
CA PHE A 855 -25.24 28.57 11.89
C PHE A 855 -24.09 29.12 11.05
N VAL A 856 -23.07 28.28 10.83
CA VAL A 856 -22.06 28.45 9.78
C VAL A 856 -22.02 27.20 8.91
N SER A 857 -21.78 27.35 7.60
CA SER A 857 -21.64 26.23 6.66
C SER A 857 -20.38 26.35 5.81
N GLY A 858 -19.64 25.25 5.72
CA GLY A 858 -18.69 25.02 4.63
C GLY A 858 -19.40 24.58 3.35
N TYR A 859 -18.62 24.11 2.38
CA TYR A 859 -19.13 23.37 1.23
C TYR A 859 -18.58 21.94 1.22
N GLN A 860 -19.12 21.08 0.35
CA GLN A 860 -18.68 19.70 0.20
C GLN A 860 -17.92 19.47 -1.12
N ALA A 861 -16.81 18.75 -1.03
CA ALA A 861 -16.15 18.11 -2.15
C ALA A 861 -16.91 16.81 -2.45
N LYS A 862 -17.67 16.79 -3.55
CA LYS A 862 -18.37 15.61 -4.05
C LYS A 862 -17.39 14.78 -4.87
N VAL A 863 -16.99 13.64 -4.34
CA VAL A 863 -16.06 12.71 -4.95
C VAL A 863 -16.80 11.71 -5.84
N THR A 864 -16.45 11.71 -7.12
CA THR A 864 -16.70 10.63 -8.09
C THR A 864 -15.39 10.35 -8.83
N GLN A 865 -15.43 9.84 -10.07
CA GLN A 865 -14.27 9.80 -10.98
C GLN A 865 -13.54 11.16 -11.07
N SER A 866 -14.27 12.27 -10.97
CA SER A 866 -13.72 13.62 -10.72
C SER A 866 -14.32 14.22 -9.44
N THR A 867 -13.58 15.13 -8.79
CA THR A 867 -14.10 15.86 -7.62
C THR A 867 -14.82 17.12 -8.08
N GLY A 868 -16.11 17.23 -7.75
CA GLY A 868 -16.91 18.43 -7.94
C GLY A 868 -17.15 19.16 -6.63
N THR A 869 -17.55 20.43 -6.66
CA THR A 869 -17.93 21.18 -5.45
C THR A 869 -19.44 21.38 -5.37
N THR A 870 -20.00 21.43 -4.16
CA THR A 870 -21.45 21.67 -3.95
C THR A 870 -21.69 22.45 -2.66
N GLY A 871 -22.54 23.49 -2.73
CA GLY A 871 -22.86 24.34 -1.57
C GLY A 871 -21.89 25.49 -1.29
N ARG A 872 -21.00 25.85 -2.23
CA ARG A 872 -20.06 26.98 -2.05
C ARG A 872 -20.77 28.34 -2.22
N HIS A 873 -20.99 29.04 -1.11
CA HIS A 873 -21.68 30.35 -1.08
C HIS A 873 -20.76 31.57 -0.99
N THR A 874 -19.44 31.37 -0.86
CA THR A 874 -18.45 32.46 -0.82
C THR A 874 -17.06 32.05 -1.33
N GLN A 875 -16.21 33.05 -1.55
CA GLN A 875 -14.78 32.93 -1.81
C GLN A 875 -13.91 33.51 -0.67
N GLU A 876 -14.52 34.20 0.31
CA GLU A 876 -13.84 34.71 1.51
C GLU A 876 -13.78 33.66 2.64
N ARG A 877 -12.78 33.73 3.53
CA ARG A 877 -12.67 32.83 4.71
C ARG A 877 -13.93 32.80 5.56
N LEU A 878 -14.52 33.96 5.83
CA LEU A 878 -15.77 34.09 6.57
C LEU A 878 -16.71 35.07 5.86
N THR A 879 -18.00 34.76 5.85
CA THR A 879 -19.00 35.56 5.14
C THR A 879 -20.34 35.50 5.85
N ILE A 880 -20.63 36.53 6.65
CA ILE A 880 -21.93 36.70 7.31
C ILE A 880 -22.98 37.15 6.28
N ARG A 881 -24.19 36.58 6.38
CA ARG A 881 -25.34 36.86 5.51
C ARG A 881 -26.61 37.06 6.35
N PRO A 882 -27.00 38.31 6.67
CA PRO A 882 -28.28 38.60 7.28
C PRO A 882 -29.42 38.54 6.24
N ASN A 883 -30.66 38.40 6.72
CA ASN A 883 -31.88 38.39 5.91
C ASN A 883 -31.88 37.33 4.79
N LEU A 884 -31.51 36.09 5.12
CA LEU A 884 -31.34 34.98 4.17
C LEU A 884 -32.56 34.79 3.22
N ARG A 885 -33.79 34.94 3.75
CA ARG A 885 -35.05 34.91 2.99
C ARG A 885 -35.11 35.95 1.86
N GLU A 886 -34.64 37.17 2.10
CA GLU A 886 -34.62 38.27 1.12
C GLU A 886 -33.38 38.22 0.20
N HIS A 887 -32.27 37.64 0.68
CA HIS A 887 -31.03 37.53 -0.07
C HIS A 887 -31.07 36.42 -1.12
N TYR A 888 -31.63 35.26 -0.77
CA TYR A 888 -31.69 34.09 -1.64
C TYR A 888 -33.11 33.87 -2.17
N PHE A 889 -34.02 33.43 -1.30
CA PHE A 889 -35.30 32.82 -1.68
C PHE A 889 -36.23 33.76 -2.45
N LYS A 890 -36.40 35.02 -2.01
CA LYS A 890 -37.19 36.01 -2.78
C LYS A 890 -36.55 36.47 -4.10
N ARG A 891 -35.30 36.09 -4.37
CA ARG A 891 -34.60 36.36 -5.65
C ARG A 891 -34.57 35.12 -6.55
N GLY A 892 -35.46 34.16 -6.33
CA GLY A 892 -35.51 32.90 -7.06
C GLY A 892 -34.35 31.94 -6.77
N LYS A 893 -33.49 32.22 -5.78
CA LYS A 893 -32.35 31.37 -5.42
C LYS A 893 -32.73 30.41 -4.30
N PHE A 894 -32.56 29.12 -4.56
CA PHE A 894 -32.80 28.02 -3.61
C PHE A 894 -31.48 27.28 -3.36
N PRO A 895 -30.62 27.82 -2.46
CA PRO A 895 -29.26 27.32 -2.24
C PRO A 895 -29.24 25.94 -1.57
N VAL A 896 -28.23 25.13 -1.87
CA VAL A 896 -27.92 23.91 -1.10
C VAL A 896 -27.02 24.30 0.07
N VAL A 897 -27.45 24.01 1.30
CA VAL A 897 -26.61 24.02 2.50
C VAL A 897 -26.29 22.57 2.84
N SER A 898 -25.00 22.23 2.99
CA SER A 898 -24.64 20.86 3.35
C SER A 898 -24.81 20.66 4.85
N THR A 899 -25.75 19.81 5.25
CA THR A 899 -26.09 19.58 6.65
C THR A 899 -24.98 18.90 7.45
N GLN A 900 -23.95 18.35 6.78
CA GLN A 900 -22.87 17.60 7.42
C GLN A 900 -21.61 18.45 7.70
N CYS A 901 -21.42 19.55 6.97
CA CYS A 901 -20.43 20.59 7.28
C CYS A 901 -21.09 21.94 7.64
N ALA A 902 -22.23 21.86 8.33
CA ALA A 902 -22.91 23.00 8.93
C ALA A 902 -22.99 22.85 10.46
N VAL A 903 -22.32 23.72 11.20
CA VAL A 903 -22.44 23.78 12.66
C VAL A 903 -23.58 24.73 13.01
N MET A 904 -24.58 24.21 13.71
CA MET A 904 -25.87 24.85 13.96
C MET A 904 -26.11 25.05 15.46
N GLU A 905 -26.62 26.21 15.84
CA GLU A 905 -27.06 26.50 17.20
C GLU A 905 -28.28 25.64 17.58
N LYS A 906 -28.20 24.91 18.69
CA LYS A 906 -29.29 24.02 19.15
C LYS A 906 -30.60 24.78 19.43
N ARG A 907 -30.53 26.07 19.78
CA ARG A 907 -31.71 26.94 19.97
C ARG A 907 -32.64 27.03 18.75
N LEU A 908 -32.16 26.67 17.55
CA LEU A 908 -32.98 26.61 16.33
C LEU A 908 -33.95 25.41 16.30
N PHE A 909 -33.81 24.48 17.24
CA PHE A 909 -34.59 23.24 17.35
C PHE A 909 -35.56 23.25 18.55
N ASP A 910 -35.48 24.26 19.43
CA ASP A 910 -36.22 24.32 20.70
C ASP A 910 -37.75 24.40 20.52
N ASP A 911 -38.25 24.96 19.41
CA ASP A 911 -39.68 24.99 19.08
C ASP A 911 -40.18 23.69 18.39
N GLY A 912 -39.26 22.75 18.12
CA GLY A 912 -39.51 21.48 17.47
C GLY A 912 -39.85 21.56 15.98
N SER A 913 -39.81 22.73 15.35
CA SER A 913 -40.26 22.93 13.97
C SER A 913 -39.22 22.57 12.91
N LEU A 914 -37.92 22.65 13.22
CA LEU A 914 -36.84 22.24 12.34
C LEU A 914 -36.54 20.74 12.49
N ARG A 915 -37.12 19.91 11.61
CA ARG A 915 -36.97 18.44 11.61
C ARG A 915 -36.86 17.89 10.19
N PHE A 916 -36.23 16.72 10.04
CA PHE A 916 -36.17 16.02 8.76
C PHE A 916 -37.49 15.32 8.45
N VAL A 917 -38.00 15.52 7.23
CA VAL A 917 -39.20 14.84 6.72
C VAL A 917 -38.94 13.34 6.62
N GLU A 918 -39.66 12.53 7.38
CA GLU A 918 -39.42 11.09 7.42
C GLU A 918 -39.88 10.36 6.15
N ARG A 919 -39.12 9.33 5.76
CA ARG A 919 -39.32 8.53 4.53
C ARG A 919 -39.14 9.32 3.23
N ALA A 920 -38.66 10.56 3.29
CA ALA A 920 -38.48 11.44 2.14
C ALA A 920 -37.09 11.31 1.49
N ALA A 921 -37.03 11.45 0.17
CA ALA A 921 -35.77 11.45 -0.60
C ALA A 921 -35.28 12.89 -0.87
N GLY A 922 -34.02 13.21 -0.56
CA GLY A 922 -33.51 14.59 -0.64
C GLY A 922 -34.07 15.52 0.44
N GLN A 923 -34.36 14.96 1.61
CA GLN A 923 -34.75 15.65 2.85
C GLN A 923 -33.73 16.73 3.31
N ASP A 924 -32.48 16.60 2.88
CA ASP A 924 -31.34 17.46 3.21
C ASP A 924 -31.46 18.85 2.59
N THR A 925 -31.90 18.90 1.35
CA THR A 925 -32.08 20.11 0.56
C THR A 925 -33.18 20.98 1.19
N LEU A 926 -34.30 20.36 1.58
CA LEU A 926 -35.40 21.04 2.25
C LEU A 926 -35.00 21.49 3.67
N PHE A 927 -34.38 20.61 4.47
CA PHE A 927 -33.89 20.96 5.80
C PHE A 927 -32.88 22.12 5.75
N GLY A 928 -32.00 22.15 4.76
CA GLY A 928 -31.08 23.27 4.52
C GLY A 928 -31.80 24.60 4.26
N TRP A 929 -32.95 24.59 3.59
CA TRP A 929 -33.78 25.79 3.43
C TRP A 929 -34.50 26.18 4.72
N GLU A 930 -35.06 25.21 5.44
CA GLU A 930 -35.73 25.46 6.72
C GLU A 930 -34.76 26.02 7.77
N LEU A 931 -33.53 25.51 7.83
CA LEU A 931 -32.43 26.06 8.63
C LEU A 931 -32.18 27.55 8.30
N MET A 932 -32.07 27.91 7.02
CA MET A 932 -31.87 29.30 6.59
C MET A 932 -33.06 30.21 6.91
N LEU A 933 -34.28 29.66 6.90
CA LEU A 933 -35.53 30.39 7.17
C LEU A 933 -35.80 30.53 8.68
N ALA A 934 -35.37 29.57 9.50
CA ALA A 934 -35.44 29.60 10.95
C ALA A 934 -34.34 30.52 11.53
N ALA A 935 -33.09 30.35 11.12
CA ALA A 935 -31.97 31.16 11.60
C ALA A 935 -32.03 32.62 11.12
N GLN A 936 -32.58 32.87 9.92
CA GLN A 936 -32.63 34.16 9.21
C GLN A 936 -31.28 34.83 8.89
N ARG A 937 -30.22 34.45 9.60
CA ARG A 937 -28.85 34.96 9.53
C ARG A 937 -27.90 33.78 9.69
N GLY A 938 -26.95 33.66 8.78
CA GLY A 938 -25.98 32.56 8.77
C GLY A 938 -24.63 33.01 8.23
N ALA A 939 -23.60 32.22 8.51
CA ALA A 939 -22.26 32.43 8.01
C ALA A 939 -21.86 31.33 7.00
N PHE A 940 -20.94 31.67 6.11
CA PHE A 940 -20.39 30.76 5.10
C PHE A 940 -18.87 30.89 5.01
N THR A 941 -18.17 29.79 4.71
CA THR A 941 -16.73 29.74 4.44
C THR A 941 -16.42 29.30 3.01
N ALA A 942 -15.22 29.63 2.56
CA ALA A 942 -14.67 29.30 1.24
C ALA A 942 -13.84 28.01 1.20
N ALA A 943 -13.86 27.21 2.27
CA ALA A 943 -13.20 25.91 2.36
C ALA A 943 -14.17 24.73 2.14
N ALA A 944 -13.66 23.64 1.56
CA ALA A 944 -14.32 22.35 1.57
C ALA A 944 -14.11 21.73 2.95
N HIS A 945 -15.20 21.34 3.62
CA HIS A 945 -15.12 20.71 4.95
C HIS A 945 -15.72 19.31 4.99
N LEU A 946 -16.51 18.91 3.98
CA LEU A 946 -17.04 17.54 3.85
C LEU A 946 -16.50 16.89 2.59
N ILE A 947 -15.92 15.70 2.73
CA ILE A 947 -15.59 14.80 1.62
C ILE A 947 -16.78 13.82 1.46
N TYR A 948 -17.54 13.99 0.38
CA TYR A 948 -18.79 13.27 0.11
C TYR A 948 -18.60 12.25 -1.03
N TYR A 949 -18.63 10.95 -0.71
CA TYR A 949 -18.36 9.88 -1.67
C TYR A 949 -19.65 9.36 -2.31
N ALA A 950 -19.89 9.68 -3.59
CA ALA A 950 -21.20 9.44 -4.20
C ALA A 950 -21.39 8.02 -4.81
N GLU A 951 -20.30 7.35 -5.22
CA GLU A 951 -20.34 6.03 -5.88
C GLU A 951 -20.13 4.88 -4.87
N ARG A 952 -20.90 4.88 -3.76
CA ARG A 952 -20.94 3.76 -2.82
C ARG A 952 -21.88 2.65 -3.30
N ASP A 953 -21.38 1.42 -3.28
CA ASP A 953 -22.17 0.22 -3.56
C ASP A 953 -23.18 -0.06 -2.43
N GLY A 954 -24.36 -0.53 -2.81
CA GLY A 954 -25.48 -0.73 -1.87
C GLY A 954 -26.14 0.57 -1.35
N SER A 955 -25.75 1.76 -1.82
CA SER A 955 -26.42 3.01 -1.41
C SER A 955 -27.85 3.11 -1.96
N VAL A 956 -28.80 3.37 -1.07
CA VAL A 956 -30.23 3.55 -1.35
C VAL A 956 -30.50 4.72 -2.32
N THR A 957 -29.56 5.66 -2.48
CA THR A 957 -29.69 6.80 -3.41
C THR A 957 -29.53 6.44 -4.88
N ASN A 958 -28.94 5.27 -5.18
CA ASN A 958 -28.39 4.97 -6.51
C ASN A 958 -29.33 4.11 -7.38
N THR A 959 -30.38 3.52 -6.79
CA THR A 959 -31.48 2.88 -7.52
C THR A 959 -32.58 3.91 -7.82
N VAL A 960 -33.08 3.93 -9.07
CA VAL A 960 -34.20 4.80 -9.48
C VAL A 960 -35.34 3.91 -9.98
N ASP A 961 -36.37 3.79 -9.17
CA ASP A 961 -37.58 3.01 -9.39
C ASP A 961 -38.83 3.86 -9.09
N ALA A 962 -40.03 3.26 -9.10
CA ALA A 962 -41.25 3.98 -8.70
C ALA A 962 -41.21 4.45 -7.22
N ASP A 963 -40.52 3.74 -6.32
CA ASP A 963 -40.43 4.12 -4.91
C ASP A 963 -39.62 5.40 -4.68
N TYR A 964 -38.58 5.64 -5.47
CA TYR A 964 -37.89 6.94 -5.52
C TYR A 964 -38.89 8.10 -5.71
N PHE A 965 -39.84 7.95 -6.63
CA PHE A 965 -40.86 8.97 -6.89
C PHE A 965 -41.92 9.06 -5.78
N ARG A 966 -42.24 7.96 -5.08
CA ARG A 966 -43.09 8.00 -3.86
C ARG A 966 -42.41 8.78 -2.74
N LYS A 967 -41.14 8.47 -2.44
CA LYS A 967 -40.30 9.18 -1.46
C LYS A 967 -40.08 10.65 -1.83
N LYS A 968 -40.11 10.99 -3.13
CA LYS A 968 -40.09 12.38 -3.61
C LYS A 968 -41.44 13.08 -3.47
N LEU A 969 -42.57 12.43 -3.74
CA LEU A 969 -43.90 13.03 -3.50
C LEU A 969 -44.12 13.36 -2.01
N ILE A 970 -43.54 12.60 -1.08
CA ILE A 970 -43.53 12.93 0.36
C ILE A 970 -42.73 14.22 0.62
N MET A 971 -41.53 14.32 0.04
CA MET A 971 -40.66 15.51 0.14
C MET A 971 -41.34 16.77 -0.41
N GLU A 972 -41.89 16.69 -1.63
CA GLU A 972 -42.50 17.82 -2.34
C GLU A 972 -43.73 18.40 -1.61
N LYS A 973 -44.51 17.56 -0.90
CA LYS A 973 -45.63 18.03 -0.07
C LYS A 973 -45.15 18.93 1.07
N ALA A 974 -44.17 18.46 1.84
CA ALA A 974 -43.55 19.24 2.91
C ALA A 974 -42.86 20.51 2.35
N GLN A 975 -42.21 20.41 1.18
CA GLN A 975 -41.60 21.54 0.50
C GLN A 975 -42.63 22.62 0.15
N VAL A 976 -43.81 22.25 -0.38
CA VAL A 976 -44.90 23.21 -0.66
C VAL A 976 -45.49 23.81 0.63
N GLU A 977 -45.61 23.04 1.70
CA GLU A 977 -46.05 23.57 3.00
C GLU A 977 -45.08 24.63 3.55
N VAL A 978 -43.77 24.37 3.52
CA VAL A 978 -42.71 25.32 3.91
C VAL A 978 -42.71 26.55 3.00
N LEU A 979 -42.73 26.34 1.68
CA LEU A 979 -42.77 27.43 0.69
C LEU A 979 -44.04 28.30 0.85
N THR A 980 -45.16 27.72 1.27
CA THR A 980 -46.39 28.46 1.57
C THR A 980 -46.26 29.23 2.89
N LYS A 981 -45.83 28.58 3.97
CA LYS A 981 -45.58 29.15 5.32
C LYS A 981 -44.71 30.41 5.25
N TYR A 982 -43.66 30.40 4.41
CA TYR A 982 -42.75 31.54 4.25
C TYR A 982 -43.06 32.46 3.05
N GLY A 983 -44.17 32.25 2.33
CA GLY A 983 -44.57 33.11 1.20
C GLY A 983 -43.54 33.13 0.07
N LEU A 984 -43.05 31.95 -0.32
CA LEU A 984 -42.01 31.69 -1.31
C LEU A 984 -42.47 30.80 -2.48
N LEU A 985 -43.66 30.17 -2.39
CA LEU A 985 -44.16 29.21 -3.39
C LEU A 985 -44.18 29.78 -4.82
N GLU A 986 -44.64 31.01 -4.99
CA GLU A 986 -44.62 31.71 -6.28
C GLU A 986 -43.18 31.93 -6.80
N SER A 987 -42.27 32.39 -5.94
CA SER A 987 -40.87 32.58 -6.31
C SER A 987 -40.19 31.25 -6.70
N TYR A 988 -40.51 30.15 -6.00
CA TYR A 988 -40.01 28.81 -6.33
C TYR A 988 -40.57 28.30 -7.65
N ARG A 989 -41.90 28.38 -7.85
CA ARG A 989 -42.58 27.96 -9.08
C ARG A 989 -41.99 28.66 -10.30
N ASP A 990 -41.86 29.99 -10.22
CA ASP A 990 -41.55 30.84 -11.37
C ASP A 990 -40.05 30.84 -11.74
N HIS A 991 -39.15 30.47 -10.81
CA HIS A 991 -37.70 30.53 -11.02
C HIS A 991 -36.96 29.19 -10.88
N HIS A 992 -37.55 28.19 -10.22
CA HIS A 992 -36.84 26.95 -9.86
C HIS A 992 -37.58 25.68 -10.25
N PHE A 993 -38.90 25.57 -9.99
CA PHE A 993 -39.65 24.32 -10.17
C PHE A 993 -39.54 23.77 -11.59
N GLN A 994 -39.83 24.58 -12.62
CA GLN A 994 -39.78 24.11 -14.01
C GLN A 994 -38.39 23.59 -14.39
N ASN A 995 -37.32 24.26 -13.95
CA ASN A 995 -35.94 23.84 -14.21
C ASN A 995 -35.62 22.51 -13.51
N PHE A 996 -35.98 22.38 -12.23
CA PHE A 996 -35.76 21.15 -11.46
C PHE A 996 -36.58 19.97 -12.01
N PHE A 997 -37.85 20.19 -12.33
CA PHE A 997 -38.71 19.16 -12.91
C PHE A 997 -38.17 18.67 -14.26
N THR A 998 -37.83 19.59 -15.17
CA THR A 998 -37.33 19.26 -16.50
C THR A 998 -35.96 18.58 -16.45
N ASN A 999 -35.02 19.06 -15.63
CA ASN A 999 -33.62 18.62 -15.66
C ASN A 999 -33.22 17.63 -14.57
N TRP A 1000 -34.12 17.28 -13.63
CA TRP A 1000 -33.87 16.28 -12.59
C TRP A 1000 -34.90 15.15 -12.56
N TYR A 1001 -36.20 15.46 -12.68
CA TYR A 1001 -37.23 14.43 -12.61
C TYR A 1001 -37.42 13.67 -13.92
N LEU A 1002 -37.48 14.35 -15.07
CA LEU A 1002 -37.67 13.67 -16.35
C LEU A 1002 -36.50 12.74 -16.73
N PRO A 1003 -35.20 13.13 -16.61
CA PRO A 1003 -34.10 12.23 -16.92
C PRO A 1003 -34.05 11.00 -16.01
N LYS A 1004 -34.53 11.11 -14.76
CA LYS A 1004 -34.66 9.97 -13.83
C LYS A 1004 -35.81 9.03 -14.20
N LEU A 1005 -36.90 9.56 -14.76
CA LEU A 1005 -37.97 8.75 -15.34
C LEU A 1005 -37.51 8.03 -16.62
N GLU A 1006 -36.71 8.70 -17.45
CA GLU A 1006 -36.13 8.11 -18.67
C GLU A 1006 -35.08 7.02 -18.35
N SER A 1007 -34.38 7.12 -17.22
CA SER A 1007 -33.35 6.15 -16.82
C SER A 1007 -33.87 4.86 -16.16
N MET A 1008 -35.14 4.78 -15.77
CA MET A 1008 -35.67 3.60 -15.04
C MET A 1008 -36.12 2.46 -15.98
N PRO A 1009 -36.14 1.20 -15.52
CA PRO A 1009 -36.78 0.08 -16.22
C PRO A 1009 -38.21 0.40 -16.65
N VAL A 1010 -38.71 -0.27 -17.69
CA VAL A 1010 -40.06 -0.02 -18.23
C VAL A 1010 -41.13 -0.36 -17.18
N GLU A 1011 -40.87 -1.39 -16.38
CA GLU A 1011 -41.64 -1.78 -15.20
C GLU A 1011 -41.66 -0.67 -14.14
N GLY A 1012 -42.76 0.08 -14.09
CA GLY A 1012 -43.00 1.13 -13.10
C GLY A 1012 -43.03 2.57 -13.65
N GLN A 1013 -42.65 2.78 -14.92
CA GLN A 1013 -42.67 4.14 -15.52
C GLN A 1013 -44.04 4.82 -15.46
N ASP A 1014 -45.14 4.08 -15.64
CA ASP A 1014 -46.49 4.67 -15.59
C ASP A 1014 -46.92 5.03 -14.16
N GLU A 1015 -46.44 4.33 -13.12
CA GLU A 1015 -46.61 4.74 -11.73
C GLU A 1015 -45.80 6.02 -11.47
N ALA A 1016 -44.54 6.06 -11.91
CA ALA A 1016 -43.67 7.22 -11.77
C ALA A 1016 -44.20 8.46 -12.52
N ARG A 1017 -44.78 8.30 -13.72
CA ARG A 1017 -45.53 9.36 -14.43
C ARG A 1017 -46.72 9.85 -13.59
N GLY A 1018 -47.50 8.95 -13.01
CA GLY A 1018 -48.64 9.29 -12.14
C GLY A 1018 -48.23 10.02 -10.85
N LEU A 1019 -47.06 9.70 -10.29
CA LEU A 1019 -46.46 10.39 -9.14
C LEU A 1019 -45.90 11.77 -9.53
N LEU A 1020 -45.32 11.90 -10.72
CA LEU A 1020 -44.82 13.18 -11.23
C LEU A 1020 -45.92 14.18 -11.58
N ARG A 1021 -47.06 13.71 -12.10
CA ARG A 1021 -48.23 14.58 -12.31
C ARG A 1021 -48.77 15.11 -10.97
N GLN A 1022 -48.88 14.25 -9.94
CA GLN A 1022 -49.19 14.70 -8.58
C GLN A 1022 -48.17 15.72 -8.03
N ILE A 1023 -46.87 15.57 -8.33
CA ILE A 1023 -45.86 16.57 -7.94
C ILE A 1023 -46.12 17.92 -8.66
N ALA A 1024 -46.43 17.92 -9.95
CA ALA A 1024 -46.74 19.15 -10.70
C ALA A 1024 -48.03 19.86 -10.20
N GLU A 1025 -49.06 19.08 -9.85
CA GLU A 1025 -50.31 19.57 -9.27
C GLU A 1025 -50.08 20.35 -7.97
N LEU A 1026 -49.14 19.94 -7.11
CA LEU A 1026 -48.79 20.64 -5.86
C LEU A 1026 -48.27 22.07 -6.10
N TYR A 1027 -47.65 22.34 -7.25
CA TYR A 1027 -47.15 23.67 -7.63
C TYR A 1027 -48.13 24.45 -8.52
N GLY A 1028 -49.29 23.89 -8.84
CA GLY A 1028 -50.26 24.47 -9.77
C GLY A 1028 -49.77 24.52 -11.22
N ALA A 1029 -48.88 23.59 -11.61
CA ALA A 1029 -48.37 23.47 -12.96
C ALA A 1029 -49.18 22.43 -13.76
N ASP A 1030 -49.72 22.84 -14.91
CA ASP A 1030 -50.49 21.96 -15.81
C ASP A 1030 -49.53 21.15 -16.69
N ALA A 1031 -49.15 19.95 -16.21
CA ALA A 1031 -48.04 19.17 -16.77
C ALA A 1031 -48.51 17.98 -17.60
N THR A 1032 -48.40 18.12 -18.93
CA THR A 1032 -48.38 16.98 -19.86
C THR A 1032 -47.03 16.24 -19.76
N VAL A 1033 -46.88 15.45 -18.70
CA VAL A 1033 -45.82 14.44 -18.48
C VAL A 1033 -46.13 13.18 -19.27
#